data_AF-A0A7V2XV22-F1
#
_entry.id   AF-A0A7V2XV22-F1
#
_cell.length_a   1.000
_cell.length_b   1.000
_cell.length_c   1.000
_cell.angle_alpha   90.00
_cell.angle_beta   90.00
_cell.angle_gamma   90.00
#
_symmetry.space_group_name_H-M   'P 1'
#
loop_
_entity.id
_entity.type
_entity.pdbx_description
1 polymer ?
#
loop_
_entity_poly.entity_id
_entity_poly.type
_entity_poly.pdbx_seq_one_letter_code
_entity_poly.pdbx_strand_id
1 'polypeptide(L)'
;MREMTGHGLHGGTAAWALLALLPAAPLRAADGLAAVSGVELFVSRSGDDALNGRAAERDAAKQDAAKKRIDTLQAREKEIDAELPRADDDAARRKLEQEKADAAAERRKLESVLASGPFATLERAREEVRRLKAAGLPAGGVTVWIAAGTYELQRTLAFTAADGGTAEAPVVWRARPGEEVRLSAGRAVPAFQPVTDAAALARLPDAARGRVVQADLPALGVRDFGEMGGGFGKSGLPGLELFVNDQPMGIARYPNEGFLRISEVLGKTEVNVRGTKGCKEGLFRTDEKRVAAWAKEKDPRVLGYWFWDWADERHKVRIDAGTLTLEVTPPYHGYGYRQGQWFYGFNLLCEIDQPGEWVLDRETGIVYVWPPKGPGAPRGMVSVLKEAVTLTGVSHLTLRGLVIEGARANGVEMSGCTACALVGCTIRNHGSWAVRVEGGAGCVVRGCDVLGTGDGGISLSGGDRKTLAPGGHAAENNHIHHYSRWNRTYRPGISLSGVGQRAANNLIHHAPHQAFGFSGNDHVIEYNEVHNVCEESNDAGVMYAWNDWAARGHVIRHNFIHHVYGHEGRGCSGVYLDDHFSIADIVGNIFYKMPRAIQIGGGRDATIENNVFVECWPALNIDARGLGWRAYGKDELVQKLKAWPFTAEPWRSRYPRLLTLLDDEPMAPKGHVIARNICVDGKWDGNEPKARPYLKYVDNLVDEDPRFVGREKGDFRLRPDSPALKRGFKPIPVEKIGLQKDAARASWPVEHPVTEHEIRYAEKRAPAGGKPAKPAGGAR
;
A
#
# COMPACT_ATOMS: atom_id res chain seq x y z
N MET A 1 43.56 -25.69 -12.45
CA MET A 1 43.30 -27.06 -12.93
C MET A 1 44.40 -27.97 -12.41
N ARG A 2 44.00 -29.09 -11.78
CA ARG A 2 44.81 -30.23 -11.29
C ARG A 2 45.74 -29.96 -10.11
N GLU A 3 45.16 -30.04 -8.93
CA GLU A 3 45.57 -30.90 -7.79
C GLU A 3 45.02 -30.27 -6.51
N MET A 4 43.92 -30.82 -6.01
CA MET A 4 43.42 -30.78 -4.62
C MET A 4 42.00 -31.36 -4.63
N THR A 5 41.91 -32.65 -4.91
CA THR A 5 40.72 -33.48 -4.69
C THR A 5 41.03 -34.39 -3.52
N GLY A 6 40.47 -34.09 -2.35
CA GLY A 6 40.70 -34.90 -1.15
C GLY A 6 40.07 -34.30 0.10
N HIS A 7 38.73 -34.30 0.15
CA HIS A 7 37.84 -34.36 1.32
C HIS A 7 36.57 -33.53 1.08
N GLY A 8 35.44 -34.23 0.98
CA GLY A 8 34.13 -33.65 0.83
C GLY A 8 33.66 -33.01 2.13
N LEU A 9 33.64 -31.68 2.15
CA LEU A 9 32.79 -30.86 3.02
C LEU A 9 32.36 -29.62 2.21
N HIS A 10 31.06 -29.36 2.30
CA HIS A 10 30.25 -28.37 1.61
C HIS A 10 30.93 -27.08 1.11
N GLY A 11 30.92 -26.88 -0.21
CA GLY A 11 31.17 -25.59 -0.88
C GLY A 11 30.00 -24.60 -0.73
N GLY A 12 29.46 -24.46 0.49
CA GLY A 12 28.35 -23.56 0.80
C GLY A 12 28.74 -22.29 1.57
N THR A 13 29.99 -22.17 2.03
CA THR A 13 30.41 -21.09 2.94
C THR A 13 31.32 -20.02 2.31
N ALA A 14 31.88 -20.26 1.11
CA ALA A 14 32.75 -19.28 0.44
C ALA A 14 32.01 -18.26 -0.43
N ALA A 15 30.74 -18.50 -0.79
CA ALA A 15 29.92 -17.57 -1.59
C ALA A 15 29.22 -16.48 -0.75
N TRP A 16 29.19 -16.62 0.58
CA TRP A 16 28.57 -15.66 1.49
C TRP A 16 29.32 -14.33 1.62
N ALA A 17 30.58 -14.26 1.19
CA ALA A 17 31.37 -13.03 1.25
C ALA A 17 31.23 -12.12 0.03
N LEU A 18 30.92 -12.63 -1.18
CA LEU A 18 30.94 -11.79 -2.40
C LEU A 18 29.59 -11.17 -2.80
N LEU A 19 28.46 -11.69 -2.31
CA LEU A 19 27.13 -11.12 -2.58
C LEU A 19 26.58 -10.25 -1.46
N ALA A 20 27.19 -10.32 -0.27
CA ALA A 20 26.91 -9.42 0.86
C ALA A 20 27.71 -8.09 0.80
N LEU A 21 28.53 -7.90 -0.25
CA LEU A 21 29.46 -6.77 -0.39
C LEU A 21 29.24 -5.90 -1.64
N LEU A 22 28.11 -6.03 -2.34
CA LEU A 22 27.67 -4.91 -3.17
C LEU A 22 27.03 -3.89 -2.23
N PRO A 23 27.67 -2.76 -1.93
CA PRO A 23 26.91 -1.66 -1.38
C PRO A 23 25.86 -1.34 -2.44
N ALA A 24 24.58 -1.45 -2.11
CA ALA A 24 23.65 -0.48 -2.63
C ALA A 24 24.31 0.85 -2.26
N ALA A 25 24.87 1.56 -3.24
CA ALA A 25 25.38 2.89 -2.99
C ALA A 25 24.22 3.60 -2.30
N PRO A 26 24.37 4.00 -1.02
CA PRO A 26 23.32 4.81 -0.42
C PRO A 26 23.22 5.99 -1.37
N LEU A 27 22.03 6.24 -1.93
CA LEU A 27 21.67 7.60 -2.28
C LEU A 27 21.83 8.35 -0.95
N ARG A 28 23.04 8.87 -0.72
CA ARG A 28 23.31 9.86 0.30
C ARG A 28 22.43 11.00 -0.12
N ALA A 29 21.24 11.08 0.48
CA ALA A 29 20.55 12.33 0.64
C ALA A 29 21.61 13.25 1.22
N ALA A 30 22.01 14.26 0.45
CA ALA A 30 22.89 15.31 0.91
C ALA A 30 22.14 16.05 2.03
N ASP A 31 22.26 15.55 3.26
CA ASP A 31 21.77 16.21 4.47
C ASP A 31 22.80 17.19 5.04
N GLY A 32 23.72 17.67 4.18
CA GLY A 32 24.54 18.83 4.46
C GLY A 32 23.93 20.06 3.81
N LEU A 33 23.54 21.05 4.61
CA LEU A 33 23.39 22.47 4.25
C LEU A 33 24.74 23.08 3.79
N ALA A 34 25.53 22.36 3.00
CA ALA A 34 26.62 22.93 2.23
C ALA A 34 25.99 23.45 0.94
N ALA A 35 26.15 24.75 0.68
CA ALA A 35 25.63 25.44 -0.50
C ALA A 35 25.94 24.65 -1.78
N VAL A 36 24.96 23.88 -2.26
CA VAL A 36 25.02 23.30 -3.60
C VAL A 36 24.70 24.45 -4.53
N SER A 37 25.60 24.73 -5.48
CA SER A 37 25.51 25.84 -6.44
C SER A 37 24.37 25.73 -7.47
N GLY A 38 23.30 25.01 -7.14
CA GLY A 38 22.15 24.76 -8.01
C GLY A 38 21.21 25.95 -8.11
N VAL A 39 20.23 25.85 -9.01
CA VAL A 39 19.18 26.87 -9.17
C VAL A 39 18.02 26.56 -8.22
N GLU A 40 17.55 27.58 -7.50
CA GLU A 40 16.39 27.48 -6.62
C GLU A 40 15.18 28.21 -7.23
N LEU A 41 14.02 27.56 -7.23
CA LEU A 41 12.73 28.11 -7.66
C LEU A 41 11.79 28.09 -6.46
N PHE A 42 11.04 29.16 -6.22
CA PHE A 42 10.17 29.29 -5.05
C PHE A 42 8.70 29.42 -5.44
N VAL A 43 7.87 28.46 -5.03
CA VAL A 43 6.43 28.37 -5.32
C VAL A 43 5.61 28.82 -4.10
N SER A 44 4.69 29.77 -4.27
CA SER A 44 3.77 30.21 -3.20
C SER A 44 2.37 30.47 -3.74
N ARG A 45 1.32 30.23 -2.95
CA ARG A 45 -0.07 30.43 -3.42
C ARG A 45 -0.41 31.87 -3.80
N SER A 46 0.26 32.86 -3.20
CA SER A 46 0.08 34.28 -3.53
C SER A 46 0.85 34.71 -4.78
N GLY A 47 1.79 33.89 -5.28
CA GLY A 47 2.71 34.28 -6.34
C GLY A 47 3.79 35.27 -5.87
N ASP A 48 3.54 36.08 -4.86
CA ASP A 48 4.43 37.14 -4.37
C ASP A 48 5.61 36.61 -3.54
N ASP A 49 6.48 35.82 -4.15
CA ASP A 49 7.74 35.41 -3.52
C ASP A 49 8.91 36.27 -4.00
N ALA A 50 9.33 37.21 -3.14
CA ALA A 50 10.43 38.13 -3.38
C ALA A 50 11.78 37.45 -3.66
N LEU A 51 11.90 36.14 -3.42
CA LEU A 51 13.12 35.35 -3.59
C LEU A 51 13.39 34.93 -5.05
N ASN A 52 12.42 35.07 -5.97
CA ASN A 52 12.60 34.70 -7.40
C ASN A 52 13.26 35.79 -8.27
N GLY A 53 14.02 36.70 -7.65
CA GLY A 53 14.33 38.06 -8.12
C GLY A 53 14.65 38.29 -9.61
N ARG A 54 15.25 37.35 -10.35
CA ARG A 54 15.55 37.54 -11.79
C ARG A 54 14.46 37.05 -12.75
N ALA A 55 13.69 36.04 -12.37
CA ALA A 55 12.51 35.60 -13.13
C ALA A 55 11.33 36.55 -12.88
N ALA A 56 11.17 36.98 -11.62
CA ALA A 56 10.16 37.94 -11.20
C ALA A 56 10.29 39.29 -11.93
N GLU A 57 11.51 39.84 -12.10
CA GLU A 57 11.73 41.11 -12.82
C GLU A 57 11.38 41.01 -14.32
N ARG A 58 11.77 39.91 -14.99
CA ARG A 58 11.48 39.70 -16.42
C ARG A 58 10.00 39.45 -16.68
N ASP A 59 9.34 38.75 -15.76
CA ASP A 59 7.92 38.44 -15.86
C ASP A 59 7.06 39.63 -15.41
N ALA A 60 7.50 40.46 -14.46
CA ALA A 60 6.82 41.71 -14.08
C ALA A 60 6.75 42.71 -15.24
N ALA A 61 7.83 42.88 -16.02
CA ALA A 61 7.80 43.74 -17.21
C ALA A 61 6.82 43.22 -18.28
N LYS A 62 6.74 41.89 -18.46
CA LYS A 62 5.78 41.26 -19.37
C LYS A 62 4.34 41.35 -18.86
N GLN A 63 4.13 41.21 -17.56
CA GLN A 63 2.83 41.33 -16.91
C GLN A 63 2.31 42.77 -16.95
N ASP A 64 3.18 43.77 -16.72
CA ASP A 64 2.81 45.18 -16.84
C ASP A 64 2.41 45.53 -18.28
N ALA A 65 3.17 45.02 -19.27
CA ALA A 65 2.80 45.17 -20.68
C ALA A 65 1.47 44.46 -21.02
N ALA A 66 1.25 43.24 -20.52
CA ALA A 66 0.01 42.49 -20.73
C ALA A 66 -1.20 43.18 -20.08
N LYS A 67 -1.06 43.70 -18.86
CA LYS A 67 -2.10 44.41 -18.12
C LYS A 67 -2.53 45.68 -18.86
N LYS A 68 -1.57 46.52 -19.26
CA LYS A 68 -1.83 47.73 -20.06
C LYS A 68 -2.57 47.41 -21.37
N ARG A 69 -2.18 46.30 -22.03
CA ARG A 69 -2.84 45.88 -23.28
C ARG A 69 -4.25 45.36 -23.04
N ILE A 70 -4.49 44.60 -21.96
CA ILE A 70 -5.84 44.14 -21.58
C ILE A 70 -6.75 45.32 -21.28
N ASP A 71 -6.28 46.31 -20.50
CA ASP A 71 -7.07 47.51 -20.20
C ASP A 71 -7.46 48.24 -21.49
N THR A 72 -6.54 48.30 -22.47
CA THR A 72 -6.80 48.88 -23.79
C THR A 72 -7.83 48.07 -24.58
N LEU A 73 -7.73 46.74 -24.56
CA LEU A 73 -8.67 45.85 -25.27
C LEU A 73 -10.08 45.90 -24.66
N GLN A 74 -10.18 45.93 -23.32
CA GLN A 74 -11.46 46.08 -22.62
C GLN A 74 -12.11 47.44 -22.88
N ALA A 75 -11.32 48.51 -22.92
CA ALA A 75 -11.81 49.84 -23.30
C ALA A 75 -12.36 49.83 -24.73
N ARG A 76 -11.64 49.21 -25.68
CA ARG A 76 -12.09 49.12 -27.07
C ARG A 76 -13.35 48.27 -27.23
N GLU A 77 -13.47 47.16 -26.51
CA GLU A 77 -14.71 46.36 -26.55
C GLU A 77 -15.92 47.15 -26.05
N LYS A 78 -15.73 47.99 -25.03
CA LYS A 78 -16.78 48.88 -24.50
C LYS A 78 -17.15 49.99 -25.48
N GLU A 79 -16.17 50.54 -26.21
CA GLU A 79 -16.43 51.49 -27.32
C GLU A 79 -17.20 50.83 -28.45
N ILE A 80 -16.78 49.63 -28.87
CA ILE A 80 -17.46 48.84 -29.91
C ILE A 80 -18.92 48.56 -29.49
N ASP A 81 -19.18 48.23 -28.23
CA ASP A 81 -20.54 48.06 -27.71
C ASP A 81 -21.41 49.33 -27.76
N ALA A 82 -20.79 50.52 -27.73
CA ALA A 82 -21.48 51.80 -27.88
C ALA A 82 -21.64 52.22 -29.36
N GLU A 83 -20.76 51.76 -30.25
CA GLU A 83 -20.78 52.00 -31.70
C GLU A 83 -21.77 51.08 -32.43
N LEU A 84 -21.90 49.82 -31.99
CA LEU A 84 -22.74 48.78 -32.60
C LEU A 84 -24.20 49.21 -32.86
N PRO A 85 -24.89 49.92 -31.93
CA PRO A 85 -26.25 50.42 -32.16
C PRO A 85 -26.35 51.59 -33.15
N ARG A 86 -25.21 52.19 -33.54
CA ARG A 86 -25.10 53.36 -34.43
C ARG A 86 -24.48 53.02 -35.78
N ALA A 87 -24.28 51.75 -36.09
CA ALA A 87 -23.68 51.32 -37.34
C ALA A 87 -24.58 51.69 -38.53
N ASP A 88 -24.01 52.37 -39.53
CA ASP A 88 -24.74 52.93 -40.67
C ASP A 88 -25.26 51.85 -41.65
N ASP A 89 -24.64 50.66 -41.66
CA ASP A 89 -25.05 49.50 -42.46
C ASP A 89 -24.60 48.15 -41.85
N ASP A 90 -25.08 47.05 -42.45
CA ASP A 90 -24.75 45.68 -42.04
C ASP A 90 -23.26 45.34 -42.22
N ALA A 91 -22.56 45.99 -43.14
CA ALA A 91 -21.13 45.76 -43.37
C ALA A 91 -20.29 46.37 -42.25
N ALA A 92 -20.63 47.59 -41.81
CA ALA A 92 -20.05 48.28 -40.67
C ALA A 92 -20.30 47.49 -39.37
N ARG A 93 -21.52 46.96 -39.20
CA ARG A 93 -21.86 46.14 -38.04
C ARG A 93 -21.04 44.85 -37.95
N ARG A 94 -20.91 44.11 -39.06
CA ARG A 94 -20.07 42.89 -39.12
C ARG A 94 -18.60 43.18 -38.84
N LYS A 95 -18.08 44.33 -39.30
CA LYS A 95 -16.71 44.75 -39.03
C LYS A 95 -16.47 45.00 -37.54
N LEU A 96 -17.41 45.68 -36.86
CA LEU A 96 -17.35 45.93 -35.42
C LEU A 96 -17.45 44.63 -34.61
N GLU A 97 -18.33 43.70 -35.00
CA GLU A 97 -18.46 42.40 -34.34
C GLU A 97 -17.18 41.54 -34.48
N GLN A 98 -16.55 41.56 -35.65
CA GLN A 98 -15.27 40.89 -35.88
C GLN A 98 -14.14 41.51 -35.05
N GLU A 99 -14.02 42.85 -35.03
CA GLU A 99 -13.05 43.54 -34.17
C GLU A 99 -13.24 43.20 -32.68
N LYS A 100 -14.49 43.09 -32.21
CA LYS A 100 -14.79 42.67 -30.83
C LYS A 100 -14.35 41.24 -30.55
N ALA A 101 -14.60 40.32 -31.49
CA ALA A 101 -14.20 38.93 -31.34
C ALA A 101 -12.68 38.77 -31.30
N ASP A 102 -11.96 39.50 -32.16
CA ASP A 102 -10.50 39.51 -32.21
C ASP A 102 -9.89 40.13 -30.94
N ALA A 103 -10.45 41.24 -30.45
CA ALA A 103 -10.06 41.85 -29.19
C ALA A 103 -10.28 40.90 -28.00
N ALA A 104 -11.42 40.21 -27.95
CA ALA A 104 -11.70 39.24 -26.90
C ALA A 104 -10.79 37.99 -26.98
N ALA A 105 -10.38 37.57 -28.18
CA ALA A 105 -9.44 36.47 -28.37
C ALA A 105 -8.01 36.86 -27.94
N GLU A 106 -7.56 38.06 -28.32
CA GLU A 106 -6.27 38.62 -27.89
C GLU A 106 -6.26 38.82 -26.37
N ARG A 107 -7.35 39.35 -25.80
CA ARG A 107 -7.50 39.52 -24.36
C ARG A 107 -7.40 38.19 -23.61
N ARG A 108 -8.11 37.14 -24.05
CA ARG A 108 -7.99 35.79 -23.46
C ARG A 108 -6.56 35.24 -23.54
N LYS A 109 -5.83 35.54 -24.63
CA LYS A 109 -4.41 35.17 -24.79
C LYS A 109 -3.50 35.96 -23.85
N LEU A 110 -3.81 37.21 -23.52
CA LEU A 110 -3.04 38.02 -22.59
C LEU A 110 -3.42 37.75 -21.13
N GLU A 111 -4.67 37.41 -20.85
CA GLU A 111 -5.15 36.97 -19.53
C GLU A 111 -4.43 35.67 -19.12
N SER A 112 -4.10 34.79 -20.08
CA SER A 112 -3.26 33.61 -19.81
C SER A 112 -1.79 33.95 -19.54
N VAL A 113 -1.29 35.09 -20.04
CA VAL A 113 0.04 35.64 -19.70
C VAL A 113 0.04 36.29 -18.30
N LEU A 114 -1.06 36.92 -17.88
CA LEU A 114 -1.21 37.37 -16.49
C LEU A 114 -1.27 36.18 -15.52
N ALA A 115 -1.86 35.06 -15.94
CA ALA A 115 -1.86 33.80 -15.19
C ALA A 115 -0.48 33.11 -15.12
N SER A 116 0.51 33.56 -15.92
CA SER A 116 1.88 33.02 -15.94
C SER A 116 2.87 33.79 -15.05
N GLY A 117 2.37 34.44 -13.99
CA GLY A 117 3.17 35.20 -13.02
C GLY A 117 4.17 34.39 -12.18
N PRO A 118 4.85 35.03 -11.20
CA PRO A 118 5.84 34.37 -10.33
C PRO A 118 5.26 33.07 -9.78
N PHE A 119 6.07 32.02 -9.57
CA PHE A 119 5.64 30.60 -9.46
C PHE A 119 4.44 30.34 -8.52
N ALA A 120 3.25 30.75 -8.92
CA ALA A 120 2.05 30.65 -8.11
C ALA A 120 1.48 29.23 -8.17
N THR A 121 1.89 28.51 -9.22
CA THR A 121 1.44 27.17 -9.56
C THR A 121 2.62 26.23 -9.72
N LEU A 122 2.38 24.96 -9.40
CA LEU A 122 3.34 23.87 -9.59
C LEU A 122 3.65 23.68 -11.08
N GLU A 123 2.67 23.92 -11.96
CA GLU A 123 2.82 23.82 -13.40
C GLU A 123 3.85 24.79 -13.97
N ARG A 124 3.82 26.06 -13.54
CA ARG A 124 4.77 27.07 -14.03
C ARG A 124 6.19 26.76 -13.56
N ALA A 125 6.36 26.29 -12.33
CA ALA A 125 7.67 25.84 -11.83
C ALA A 125 8.19 24.65 -12.64
N ARG A 126 7.32 23.70 -13.00
CA ARG A 126 7.67 22.55 -13.85
C ARG A 126 8.10 23.00 -15.25
N GLU A 127 7.39 23.95 -15.85
CA GLU A 127 7.78 24.54 -17.14
C GLU A 127 9.16 25.21 -17.07
N GLU A 128 9.50 25.84 -15.95
CA GLU A 128 10.83 26.41 -15.76
C GLU A 128 11.92 25.35 -15.62
N VAL A 129 11.66 24.27 -14.86
CA VAL A 129 12.56 23.11 -14.79
C VAL A 129 12.83 22.56 -16.19
N ARG A 130 11.78 22.39 -17.02
CA ARG A 130 11.92 21.95 -18.41
C ARG A 130 12.74 22.91 -19.24
N ARG A 131 12.53 24.22 -19.09
CA ARG A 131 13.31 25.25 -19.78
C ARG A 131 14.79 25.20 -19.39
N LEU A 132 15.10 25.07 -18.10
CA LEU A 132 16.46 24.91 -17.59
C LEU A 132 17.10 23.63 -18.13
N LYS A 133 16.37 22.50 -18.12
CA LYS A 133 16.86 21.25 -18.70
C LYS A 133 17.17 21.36 -20.20
N ALA A 134 16.27 21.97 -20.97
CA ALA A 134 16.46 22.18 -22.40
C ALA A 134 17.67 23.07 -22.72
N ALA A 135 18.04 23.98 -21.81
CA ALA A 135 19.22 24.83 -21.92
C ALA A 135 20.50 24.17 -21.38
N GLY A 136 20.41 22.95 -20.82
CA GLY A 136 21.47 22.31 -20.03
C GLY A 136 21.27 22.58 -18.54
N LEU A 137 21.09 21.51 -17.75
CA LEU A 137 20.88 21.63 -16.31
C LEU A 137 22.08 22.32 -15.64
N PRO A 138 21.84 23.23 -14.68
CA PRO A 138 22.90 23.88 -13.94
C PRO A 138 23.67 22.88 -13.05
N ALA A 139 24.94 23.18 -12.78
CA ALA A 139 25.74 22.40 -11.85
C ALA A 139 25.07 22.37 -10.47
N GLY A 140 24.88 21.18 -9.90
CA GLY A 140 24.16 21.00 -8.63
C GLY A 140 22.64 20.90 -8.76
N GLY A 141 22.10 21.01 -9.98
CA GLY A 141 20.69 20.71 -10.27
C GLY A 141 19.72 21.84 -9.95
N VAL A 142 18.43 21.49 -9.86
CA VAL A 142 17.32 22.44 -9.63
C VAL A 142 16.53 22.02 -8.40
N THR A 143 16.32 22.94 -7.46
CA THR A 143 15.44 22.75 -6.31
C THR A 143 14.22 23.64 -6.43
N VAL A 144 13.03 23.05 -6.35
CA VAL A 144 11.75 23.73 -6.29
C VAL A 144 11.27 23.69 -4.83
N TRP A 145 11.31 24.84 -4.17
CA TRP A 145 10.82 25.05 -2.82
C TRP A 145 9.35 25.47 -2.86
N ILE A 146 8.49 24.75 -2.16
CA ILE A 146 7.05 25.01 -2.13
C ILE A 146 6.68 25.51 -0.74
N ALA A 147 5.99 26.65 -0.70
CA ALA A 147 5.51 27.27 0.53
C ALA A 147 4.25 26.59 1.06
N ALA A 148 3.97 26.80 2.35
CA ALA A 148 2.87 26.22 3.08
C ALA A 148 1.51 26.43 2.38
N GLY A 149 0.68 25.39 2.43
CA GLY A 149 -0.72 25.48 2.03
C GLY A 149 -1.22 24.27 1.27
N THR A 150 -2.54 24.24 1.06
CA THR A 150 -3.21 23.26 0.23
C THR A 150 -3.26 23.72 -1.22
N TYR A 151 -2.60 22.94 -2.08
CA TYR A 151 -2.62 23.04 -3.54
C TYR A 151 -3.65 22.02 -4.06
N GLU A 152 -4.88 22.48 -4.29
CA GLU A 152 -5.94 21.66 -4.87
C GLU A 152 -5.70 21.48 -6.37
N LEU A 153 -5.31 20.27 -6.75
CA LEU A 153 -4.93 19.91 -8.11
C LEU A 153 -6.16 19.91 -9.02
N GLN A 154 -6.11 20.70 -10.10
CA GLN A 154 -7.16 20.67 -11.12
C GLN A 154 -7.02 19.47 -12.07
N ARG A 155 -5.82 18.87 -12.11
CA ARG A 155 -5.44 17.67 -12.87
C ARG A 155 -4.24 17.03 -12.21
N THR A 156 -4.00 15.76 -12.51
CA THR A 156 -2.82 15.02 -12.03
C THR A 156 -1.53 15.78 -12.32
N LEU A 157 -0.67 15.91 -11.31
CA LEU A 157 0.66 16.51 -11.46
C LEU A 157 1.60 15.52 -12.15
N ALA A 158 1.67 15.62 -13.48
CA ALA A 158 2.45 14.70 -14.30
C ALA A 158 3.88 15.18 -14.58
N PHE A 159 4.86 14.36 -14.24
CA PHE A 159 6.27 14.53 -14.59
C PHE A 159 6.66 13.55 -15.70
N THR A 160 7.42 14.03 -16.67
CA THR A 160 7.96 13.22 -17.77
C THR A 160 9.48 13.27 -17.77
N ALA A 161 10.11 12.57 -18.70
CA ALA A 161 11.56 12.66 -18.92
C ALA A 161 12.08 14.11 -18.98
N ALA A 162 11.28 15.09 -19.42
CA ALA A 162 11.67 16.50 -19.48
C ALA A 162 11.83 17.18 -18.10
N ASP A 163 11.32 16.55 -17.04
CA ASP A 163 11.32 17.10 -15.68
C ASP A 163 12.43 16.53 -14.79
N GLY A 164 13.09 15.46 -15.25
CA GLY A 164 14.15 14.77 -14.51
C GLY A 164 15.54 15.43 -14.62
N GLY A 165 16.45 15.03 -13.74
CA GLY A 165 17.84 15.46 -13.69
C GLY A 165 18.85 14.42 -14.19
N THR A 166 20.10 14.60 -13.77
CA THR A 166 21.16 13.57 -13.77
C THR A 166 21.64 13.32 -12.34
N ALA A 167 22.57 12.39 -12.14
CA ALA A 167 23.17 12.15 -10.82
C ALA A 167 23.90 13.40 -10.29
N GLU A 168 24.53 14.17 -11.17
CA GLU A 168 25.31 15.38 -10.86
C GLU A 168 24.46 16.66 -10.83
N ALA A 169 23.28 16.63 -11.47
CA ALA A 169 22.35 17.73 -11.53
C ALA A 169 20.90 17.23 -11.31
N PRO A 170 20.55 16.81 -10.09
CA PRO A 170 19.23 16.26 -9.79
C PRO A 170 18.15 17.35 -9.80
N VAL A 171 16.88 16.94 -9.90
CA VAL A 171 15.73 17.85 -9.71
C VAL A 171 15.02 17.48 -8.42
N VAL A 172 14.82 18.45 -7.53
CA VAL A 172 14.20 18.22 -6.21
C VAL A 172 12.99 19.12 -6.05
N TRP A 173 11.81 18.54 -5.81
CA TRP A 173 10.60 19.26 -5.42
C TRP A 173 10.37 19.04 -3.95
N ARG A 174 10.31 20.12 -3.16
CA ARG A 174 10.26 19.99 -1.71
C ARG A 174 9.45 21.06 -1.01
N ALA A 175 8.85 20.70 0.11
CA ALA A 175 8.33 21.67 1.06
C ALA A 175 9.45 22.54 1.63
N ARG A 176 9.11 23.79 1.95
CA ARG A 176 9.97 24.65 2.78
C ARG A 176 10.16 24.04 4.17
N PRO A 177 11.32 24.26 4.80
CA PRO A 177 11.60 23.68 6.11
C PRO A 177 10.56 24.13 7.14
N GLY A 178 9.93 23.18 7.83
CA GLY A 178 8.91 23.45 8.85
C GLY A 178 7.52 23.83 8.31
N GLU A 179 7.34 23.88 6.99
CA GLU A 179 6.08 24.23 6.35
C GLU A 179 5.35 22.99 5.83
N GLU A 180 4.03 22.94 6.03
CA GLU A 180 3.18 21.86 5.53
C GLU A 180 2.65 22.21 4.13
N VAL A 181 3.04 21.40 3.14
CA VAL A 181 2.61 21.54 1.74
C VAL A 181 1.74 20.35 1.36
N ARG A 182 0.49 20.61 0.96
CA ARG A 182 -0.47 19.57 0.59
C ARG A 182 -0.77 19.60 -0.90
N LEU A 183 -0.50 18.50 -1.57
CA LEU A 183 -0.94 18.22 -2.94
C LEU A 183 -2.24 17.42 -2.86
N SER A 184 -3.38 18.10 -3.02
CA SER A 184 -4.69 17.46 -2.89
C SER A 184 -5.28 17.14 -4.26
N ALA A 185 -5.51 15.86 -4.51
CA ALA A 185 -6.26 15.34 -5.65
C ALA A 185 -7.79 15.32 -5.42
N GLY A 186 -8.23 15.77 -4.24
CA GLY A 186 -9.64 15.88 -3.87
C GLY A 186 -10.24 17.24 -4.20
N ARG A 187 -11.54 17.37 -3.93
CA ARG A 187 -12.28 18.63 -3.93
C ARG A 187 -12.75 18.93 -2.53
N ALA A 188 -12.51 20.14 -2.04
CA ALA A 188 -13.01 20.57 -0.75
C ALA A 188 -14.55 20.58 -0.69
N VAL A 189 -15.10 20.17 0.46
CA VAL A 189 -16.52 20.29 0.81
C VAL A 189 -16.61 21.27 2.00
N PRO A 190 -16.77 22.58 1.73
CA PRO A 190 -16.52 23.63 2.71
C PRO A 190 -17.63 23.78 3.76
N ALA A 191 -18.85 23.35 3.47
CA ALA A 191 -19.96 23.43 4.39
C ALA A 191 -20.90 22.24 4.21
N PHE A 192 -21.16 21.54 5.32
CA PHE A 192 -22.26 20.60 5.40
C PHE A 192 -23.49 21.30 5.96
N GLN A 193 -24.66 20.96 5.42
CA GLN A 193 -25.95 21.52 5.84
C GLN A 193 -26.77 20.47 6.61
N PRO A 194 -27.68 20.87 7.51
CA PRO A 194 -28.62 19.93 8.10
C PRO A 194 -29.43 19.18 7.02
N VAL A 195 -29.74 17.91 7.28
CA VAL A 195 -30.65 17.14 6.41
C VAL A 195 -32.07 17.66 6.61
N THR A 196 -32.71 18.14 5.55
CA THR A 196 -34.09 18.67 5.59
C THR A 196 -35.06 17.86 4.74
N ASP A 197 -34.57 16.99 3.85
CA ASP A 197 -35.43 16.15 3.02
C ASP A 197 -36.17 15.10 3.85
N ALA A 198 -37.50 15.07 3.75
CA ALA A 198 -38.34 14.21 4.57
C ALA A 198 -38.15 12.72 4.28
N ALA A 199 -37.88 12.35 3.01
CA ALA A 199 -37.67 10.96 2.62
C ALA A 199 -36.31 10.43 3.14
N ALA A 200 -35.26 11.25 3.10
CA ALA A 200 -33.97 10.95 3.70
C ALA A 200 -34.09 10.83 5.23
N LEU A 201 -34.75 11.78 5.90
CA LEU A 201 -34.95 11.75 7.36
C LEU A 201 -35.74 10.51 7.82
N ALA A 202 -36.74 10.07 7.04
CA ALA A 202 -37.52 8.88 7.34
C ALA A 202 -36.71 7.57 7.23
N ARG A 203 -35.64 7.55 6.44
CA ARG A 203 -34.73 6.40 6.29
C ARG A 203 -33.62 6.38 7.34
N LEU A 204 -33.21 7.54 7.84
CA LEU A 204 -32.19 7.62 8.90
C LEU A 204 -32.67 6.95 10.20
N PRO A 205 -31.76 6.25 10.91
CA PRO A 205 -32.01 5.81 12.28
C PRO A 205 -32.38 6.98 13.19
N ASP A 206 -33.26 6.74 14.17
CA ASP A 206 -33.70 7.79 15.10
C ASP A 206 -32.53 8.48 15.81
N ALA A 207 -31.48 7.71 16.18
CA ALA A 207 -30.29 8.23 16.84
C ALA A 207 -29.41 9.14 15.95
N ALA A 208 -29.59 9.07 14.63
CA ALA A 208 -28.82 9.82 13.64
C ALA A 208 -29.52 11.13 13.21
N ARG A 209 -30.84 11.22 13.37
CA ARG A 209 -31.62 12.41 13.03
C ARG A 209 -31.13 13.62 13.82
N GLY A 210 -30.94 14.74 13.12
CA GLY A 210 -30.39 15.98 13.69
C GLY A 210 -28.88 15.97 13.94
N ARG A 211 -28.18 14.85 13.68
CA ARG A 211 -26.71 14.74 13.78
C ARG A 211 -26.06 14.52 12.42
N VAL A 212 -26.76 13.84 11.51
CA VAL A 212 -26.34 13.71 10.11
C VAL A 212 -26.51 15.04 9.40
N VAL A 213 -25.50 15.40 8.62
CA VAL A 213 -25.43 16.57 7.75
C VAL A 213 -25.22 16.11 6.31
N GLN A 214 -25.48 16.99 5.34
CA GLN A 214 -25.41 16.70 3.92
C GLN A 214 -24.63 17.73 3.11
N ALA A 215 -24.17 17.32 1.93
CA ALA A 215 -23.61 18.20 0.91
C ALA A 215 -24.05 17.78 -0.50
N ASP A 216 -24.33 18.75 -1.35
CA ASP A 216 -24.64 18.57 -2.77
C ASP A 216 -23.36 18.61 -3.59
N LEU A 217 -22.90 17.44 -4.04
CA LEU A 217 -21.67 17.32 -4.83
C LEU A 217 -21.81 17.92 -6.25
N PRO A 218 -22.94 17.74 -6.97
CA PRO A 218 -23.18 18.43 -8.23
C PRO A 218 -23.05 19.95 -8.14
N ALA A 219 -23.50 20.58 -7.06
CA ALA A 219 -23.34 22.02 -6.81
C ALA A 219 -21.86 22.43 -6.65
N LEU A 220 -20.99 21.50 -6.25
CA LEU A 220 -19.53 21.67 -6.18
C LEU A 220 -18.81 21.25 -7.48
N GLY A 221 -19.56 20.96 -8.56
CA GLY A 221 -19.01 20.53 -9.84
C GLY A 221 -18.59 19.06 -9.91
N VAL A 222 -18.91 18.27 -8.88
CA VAL A 222 -18.57 16.83 -8.81
C VAL A 222 -19.78 16.00 -9.22
N ARG A 223 -19.72 15.39 -10.40
CA ARG A 223 -20.80 14.54 -10.97
C ARG A 223 -20.37 13.11 -11.27
N ASP A 224 -19.07 12.84 -11.28
CA ASP A 224 -18.51 11.52 -11.46
C ASP A 224 -18.09 10.95 -10.10
N PHE A 225 -18.80 9.92 -9.67
CA PHE A 225 -18.61 9.29 -8.36
C PHE A 225 -17.78 8.00 -8.43
N GLY A 226 -17.28 7.62 -9.62
CA GLY A 226 -16.58 6.35 -9.87
C GLY A 226 -17.40 5.10 -9.50
N GLU A 227 -16.94 3.91 -9.87
CA GLU A 227 -17.64 2.66 -9.51
C GLU A 227 -17.00 1.96 -8.31
N MET A 228 -17.85 1.53 -7.37
CA MET A 228 -17.47 0.69 -6.23
C MET A 228 -17.35 -0.76 -6.68
N GLY A 229 -16.16 -1.19 -7.06
CA GLY A 229 -15.87 -2.57 -7.45
C GLY A 229 -14.58 -3.06 -6.84
N GLY A 230 -14.21 -4.31 -7.09
CA GLY A 230 -12.96 -4.92 -6.61
C GLY A 230 -13.19 -6.10 -5.67
N GLY A 231 -12.08 -6.66 -5.21
CA GLY A 231 -12.01 -7.93 -4.50
C GLY A 231 -10.84 -8.78 -5.00
N PHE A 232 -10.79 -10.01 -4.52
CA PHE A 232 -9.82 -11.03 -4.86
C PHE A 232 -9.67 -11.20 -6.36
N GLY A 233 -8.42 -11.03 -6.84
CA GLY A 233 -8.08 -11.17 -8.25
C GLY A 233 -8.66 -10.09 -9.17
N LYS A 234 -9.31 -9.04 -8.63
CA LYS A 234 -9.93 -7.96 -9.42
C LYS A 234 -9.23 -6.63 -9.18
N SER A 235 -9.03 -5.87 -10.26
CA SER A 235 -8.68 -4.46 -10.19
C SER A 235 -9.98 -3.65 -10.08
N GLY A 236 -10.24 -3.05 -8.92
CA GLY A 236 -11.41 -2.21 -8.71
C GLY A 236 -11.10 -1.12 -7.68
N LEU A 237 -11.65 0.07 -7.93
CA LEU A 237 -11.50 1.25 -7.07
C LEU A 237 -12.69 1.38 -6.12
N PRO A 238 -12.56 2.18 -5.06
CA PRO A 238 -13.66 2.47 -4.13
C PRO A 238 -14.73 3.41 -4.69
N GLY A 239 -14.58 3.90 -5.91
CA GLY A 239 -15.34 5.06 -6.38
C GLY A 239 -14.86 6.33 -5.67
N LEU A 240 -15.79 7.21 -5.33
CA LEU A 240 -15.56 8.42 -4.56
C LEU A 240 -15.49 8.08 -3.07
N GLU A 241 -14.52 8.66 -2.37
CA GLU A 241 -14.40 8.61 -0.92
C GLU A 241 -14.60 9.98 -0.29
N LEU A 242 -15.13 9.99 0.94
CA LEU A 242 -15.25 11.17 1.79
C LEU A 242 -14.18 11.16 2.87
N PHE A 243 -13.56 12.32 3.08
CA PHE A 243 -12.64 12.59 4.17
C PHE A 243 -13.17 13.75 4.99
N VAL A 244 -13.11 13.64 6.32
CA VAL A 244 -13.46 14.74 7.24
C VAL A 244 -12.31 14.92 8.22
N ASN A 245 -11.82 16.16 8.33
CA ASN A 245 -10.67 16.50 9.19
C ASN A 245 -9.45 15.61 8.91
N ASP A 246 -9.13 15.41 7.63
CA ASP A 246 -8.03 14.56 7.14
C ASP A 246 -8.17 13.05 7.44
N GLN A 247 -9.30 12.59 7.96
CA GLN A 247 -9.56 11.17 8.21
C GLN A 247 -10.50 10.61 7.13
N PRO A 248 -10.23 9.40 6.60
CA PRO A 248 -11.18 8.71 5.73
C PRO A 248 -12.42 8.31 6.53
N MET A 249 -13.60 8.67 6.04
CA MET A 249 -14.86 8.31 6.68
C MET A 249 -15.25 6.87 6.30
N GLY A 250 -15.81 6.14 7.27
CA GLY A 250 -16.32 4.79 7.04
C GLY A 250 -17.62 4.85 6.25
N ILE A 251 -17.69 4.17 5.10
CA ILE A 251 -18.98 4.05 4.42
C ILE A 251 -19.94 3.29 5.35
N ALA A 252 -21.14 3.83 5.55
CA ALA A 252 -22.10 3.28 6.50
C ALA A 252 -22.39 1.83 6.15
N ARG A 253 -22.22 0.96 7.14
CA ARG A 253 -22.25 -0.49 6.98
C ARG A 253 -22.89 -1.14 8.18
N TYR A 254 -23.44 -2.33 8.01
CA TYR A 254 -23.88 -3.15 9.11
C TYR A 254 -23.40 -4.61 8.98
N PRO A 255 -22.86 -5.18 10.08
CA PRO A 255 -22.57 -4.52 11.35
C PRO A 255 -21.42 -3.50 11.24
N ASN A 256 -21.37 -2.54 12.16
CA ASN A 256 -20.32 -1.51 12.22
C ASN A 256 -18.91 -2.11 12.37
N GLU A 257 -18.84 -3.24 13.07
CA GLU A 257 -17.66 -4.09 13.28
C GLU A 257 -18.01 -5.56 13.03
N GLY A 258 -17.06 -6.33 12.49
CA GLY A 258 -17.28 -7.73 12.14
C GLY A 258 -18.20 -7.94 10.94
N PHE A 259 -18.94 -9.06 10.94
CA PHE A 259 -19.70 -9.56 9.80
C PHE A 259 -21.00 -10.27 10.21
N LEU A 260 -21.98 -10.25 9.30
CA LEU A 260 -23.11 -11.17 9.26
C LEU A 260 -22.68 -12.54 8.72
N ARG A 261 -23.57 -13.53 8.81
CA ARG A 261 -23.37 -14.88 8.24
C ARG A 261 -24.50 -15.26 7.28
N ILE A 262 -24.13 -16.03 6.25
CA ILE A 262 -25.06 -16.72 5.37
C ILE A 262 -25.67 -17.90 6.13
N SER A 263 -26.97 -17.84 6.44
CA SER A 263 -27.66 -18.92 7.15
C SER A 263 -28.07 -20.06 6.21
N GLU A 264 -28.36 -19.76 4.95
CA GLU A 264 -28.70 -20.74 3.91
C GLU A 264 -28.30 -20.25 2.52
N VAL A 265 -27.79 -21.13 1.66
CA VAL A 265 -27.60 -20.85 0.22
C VAL A 265 -28.78 -21.42 -0.58
N LEU A 266 -29.30 -20.65 -1.52
CA LEU A 266 -30.51 -20.97 -2.29
C LEU A 266 -30.25 -21.13 -3.80
N GLY A 267 -28.99 -20.98 -4.23
CA GLY A 267 -28.57 -21.23 -5.61
C GLY A 267 -28.78 -22.69 -6.00
N LYS A 268 -29.17 -22.92 -7.27
CA LYS A 268 -29.54 -24.26 -7.77
C LYS A 268 -28.34 -25.03 -8.33
N THR A 269 -27.28 -24.33 -8.74
CA THR A 269 -26.12 -24.97 -9.35
C THR A 269 -25.10 -25.30 -8.28
N GLU A 270 -24.96 -26.59 -7.92
CA GLU A 270 -23.94 -27.04 -6.95
C GLU A 270 -22.53 -26.75 -7.50
N VAL A 271 -21.64 -26.28 -6.62
CA VAL A 271 -20.20 -26.23 -6.85
C VAL A 271 -19.49 -27.05 -5.77
N ASN A 272 -18.42 -27.73 -6.17
CA ASN A 272 -17.55 -28.46 -5.26
C ASN A 272 -16.10 -28.00 -5.50
N VAL A 273 -15.60 -27.19 -4.58
CA VAL A 273 -14.24 -26.66 -4.62
C VAL A 273 -13.44 -27.37 -3.55
N ARG A 274 -12.54 -28.27 -3.96
CA ARG A 274 -11.64 -29.01 -3.05
C ARG A 274 -12.39 -29.79 -1.95
N GLY A 275 -13.51 -30.42 -2.29
CA GLY A 275 -14.35 -31.17 -1.35
C GLY A 275 -15.32 -30.32 -0.54
N THR A 276 -15.24 -28.99 -0.63
CA THR A 276 -16.19 -28.06 0.01
C THR A 276 -17.32 -27.74 -0.95
N LYS A 277 -18.56 -27.96 -0.51
CA LYS A 277 -19.76 -27.70 -1.30
C LYS A 277 -20.31 -26.30 -1.11
N GLY A 278 -20.94 -25.77 -2.15
CA GLY A 278 -21.74 -24.55 -2.12
C GLY A 278 -22.58 -24.42 -3.40
N CYS A 279 -22.98 -23.21 -3.76
CA CYS A 279 -23.69 -22.92 -5.01
C CYS A 279 -22.99 -21.84 -5.85
N LYS A 280 -23.25 -21.85 -7.15
CA LYS A 280 -22.71 -20.84 -8.08
C LYS A 280 -23.41 -19.49 -7.94
N GLU A 281 -24.74 -19.49 -7.82
CA GLU A 281 -25.54 -18.28 -7.77
C GLU A 281 -25.42 -17.59 -6.42
N GLY A 282 -25.28 -16.26 -6.43
CA GLY A 282 -25.24 -15.45 -5.21
C GLY A 282 -26.63 -15.18 -4.64
N LEU A 283 -27.39 -16.24 -4.39
CA LEU A 283 -28.72 -16.18 -3.80
C LEU A 283 -28.68 -16.88 -2.43
N PHE A 284 -28.89 -16.12 -1.36
CA PHE A 284 -28.70 -16.62 0.00
C PHE A 284 -29.58 -15.91 1.03
N ARG A 285 -29.81 -16.55 2.18
CA ARG A 285 -30.56 -15.99 3.32
C ARG A 285 -29.61 -15.64 4.47
N THR A 286 -30.04 -14.68 5.29
CA THR A 286 -29.50 -14.42 6.62
C THR A 286 -30.62 -14.37 7.67
N ASP A 287 -30.29 -14.61 8.93
CA ASP A 287 -31.25 -14.57 10.04
C ASP A 287 -31.34 -13.16 10.68
N GLU A 288 -30.55 -12.21 10.17
CA GLU A 288 -30.52 -10.83 10.64
C GLU A 288 -31.72 -10.03 10.11
N LYS A 289 -32.64 -9.67 11.01
CA LYS A 289 -33.87 -8.96 10.68
C LYS A 289 -33.63 -7.52 10.23
N ARG A 290 -32.52 -6.88 10.65
CA ARG A 290 -32.17 -5.51 10.24
C ARG A 290 -32.01 -5.38 8.72
N VAL A 291 -31.60 -6.47 8.04
CA VAL A 291 -31.47 -6.54 6.58
C VAL A 291 -32.76 -6.21 5.84
N ALA A 292 -33.94 -6.43 6.43
CA ALA A 292 -35.22 -6.07 5.80
C ALA A 292 -35.31 -4.57 5.45
N ALA A 293 -34.67 -3.70 6.24
CA ALA A 293 -34.65 -2.26 5.97
C ALA A 293 -33.88 -1.91 4.69
N TRP A 294 -32.90 -2.73 4.30
CA TRP A 294 -32.03 -2.49 3.15
C TRP A 294 -32.79 -2.56 1.82
N ALA A 295 -33.96 -3.22 1.77
CA ALA A 295 -34.80 -3.26 0.58
C ALA A 295 -35.31 -1.88 0.13
N LYS A 296 -35.24 -0.86 1.00
CA LYS A 296 -35.61 0.53 0.70
C LYS A 296 -34.41 1.39 0.25
N GLU A 297 -33.21 0.83 0.25
CA GLU A 297 -31.99 1.51 -0.17
C GLU A 297 -31.89 1.53 -1.70
N LYS A 298 -31.31 2.61 -2.25
CA LYS A 298 -31.23 2.81 -3.70
C LYS A 298 -30.09 2.05 -4.37
N ASP A 299 -28.94 1.95 -3.69
CA ASP A 299 -27.76 1.21 -4.16
C ASP A 299 -27.15 0.41 -3.00
N PRO A 300 -27.89 -0.55 -2.41
CA PRO A 300 -27.36 -1.42 -1.36
C PRO A 300 -26.28 -2.34 -1.94
N ARG A 301 -25.19 -2.46 -1.20
CA ARG A 301 -24.05 -3.29 -1.60
C ARG A 301 -23.62 -4.20 -0.47
N VAL A 302 -22.91 -5.26 -0.82
CA VAL A 302 -22.34 -6.21 0.13
C VAL A 302 -20.88 -6.48 -0.19
N LEU A 303 -20.05 -6.58 0.85
CA LEU A 303 -18.72 -7.18 0.76
C LEU A 303 -18.78 -8.50 1.52
N GLY A 304 -18.26 -9.57 0.93
CA GLY A 304 -18.22 -10.85 1.59
C GLY A 304 -17.02 -11.67 1.19
N TYR A 305 -16.66 -12.60 2.07
CA TYR A 305 -15.77 -13.71 1.78
C TYR A 305 -16.66 -14.90 1.44
N TRP A 306 -17.00 -15.03 0.16
CA TRP A 306 -18.18 -15.78 -0.26
C TRP A 306 -18.00 -17.30 -0.18
N PHE A 307 -16.77 -17.76 -0.36
CA PHE A 307 -16.43 -19.18 -0.36
C PHE A 307 -15.17 -19.48 0.45
N TRP A 308 -14.16 -18.63 0.34
CA TRP A 308 -12.90 -18.80 1.06
C TRP A 308 -12.54 -17.50 1.78
N ASP A 309 -11.98 -17.63 2.98
CA ASP A 309 -11.63 -16.52 3.87
C ASP A 309 -10.48 -15.64 3.33
N TRP A 310 -9.85 -16.02 2.22
CA TRP A 310 -8.85 -15.24 1.49
C TRP A 310 -9.39 -14.60 0.20
N ALA A 311 -10.66 -14.80 -0.13
CA ALA A 311 -11.25 -14.32 -1.37
C ALA A 311 -12.46 -13.41 -1.09
N ASP A 312 -12.20 -12.13 -0.84
CA ASP A 312 -13.25 -11.12 -0.69
C ASP A 312 -13.76 -10.62 -2.05
N GLU A 313 -15.05 -10.27 -2.15
CA GLU A 313 -15.56 -9.54 -3.31
C GLU A 313 -16.74 -8.64 -2.93
N ARG A 314 -16.84 -7.47 -3.60
CA ARG A 314 -17.99 -6.57 -3.48
C ARG A 314 -19.02 -6.82 -4.57
N HIS A 315 -20.30 -6.79 -4.19
CA HIS A 315 -21.43 -6.96 -5.09
C HIS A 315 -22.54 -5.93 -4.84
N LYS A 316 -23.26 -5.60 -5.92
CA LYS A 316 -24.61 -5.04 -5.82
C LYS A 316 -25.58 -6.15 -5.44
N VAL A 317 -26.60 -5.83 -4.66
CA VAL A 317 -27.54 -6.82 -4.14
C VAL A 317 -28.99 -6.33 -4.25
N ARG A 318 -29.92 -7.26 -4.49
CA ARG A 318 -31.36 -7.06 -4.30
C ARG A 318 -31.79 -7.79 -3.04
N ILE A 319 -32.70 -7.19 -2.28
CA ILE A 319 -33.17 -7.74 -0.99
C ILE A 319 -34.67 -7.99 -1.07
N ASP A 320 -35.09 -9.20 -0.71
CA ASP A 320 -36.49 -9.50 -0.37
C ASP A 320 -36.65 -9.42 1.16
N ALA A 321 -37.32 -8.36 1.62
CA ALA A 321 -37.55 -8.10 3.03
C ALA A 321 -38.45 -9.14 3.71
N GLY A 322 -39.36 -9.79 2.97
CA GLY A 322 -40.28 -10.78 3.54
C GLY A 322 -39.59 -12.10 3.88
N THR A 323 -38.56 -12.45 3.11
CA THR A 323 -37.83 -13.73 3.26
C THR A 323 -36.39 -13.57 3.75
N LEU A 324 -35.93 -12.33 3.97
CA LEU A 324 -34.53 -11.96 4.29
C LEU A 324 -33.52 -12.55 3.30
N THR A 325 -33.92 -12.60 2.03
CA THR A 325 -33.12 -13.17 0.94
C THR A 325 -32.35 -12.05 0.24
N LEU A 326 -31.06 -12.28 0.01
CA LEU A 326 -30.17 -11.42 -0.75
C LEU A 326 -29.81 -12.11 -2.07
N GLU A 327 -29.95 -11.37 -3.16
CA GLU A 327 -29.56 -11.80 -4.51
C GLU A 327 -28.50 -10.85 -5.07
N VAL A 328 -27.27 -11.35 -5.20
CA VAL A 328 -26.18 -10.65 -5.87
C VAL A 328 -26.52 -10.46 -7.35
N THR A 329 -26.25 -9.27 -7.86
CA THR A 329 -26.31 -9.01 -9.31
C THR A 329 -25.08 -9.62 -9.98
N PRO A 330 -25.23 -10.46 -11.03
CA PRO A 330 -24.10 -11.01 -11.78
C PRO A 330 -23.13 -9.92 -12.30
N PRO A 331 -21.83 -10.23 -12.46
CA PRO A 331 -21.21 -11.55 -12.34
C PRO A 331 -21.07 -12.03 -10.88
N TYR A 332 -21.23 -13.33 -10.67
CA TYR A 332 -21.04 -13.98 -9.37
C TYR A 332 -19.55 -14.16 -9.05
N HIS A 333 -19.26 -14.30 -7.76
CA HIS A 333 -17.93 -14.66 -7.27
C HIS A 333 -17.43 -15.97 -7.89
N GLY A 334 -16.14 -16.02 -8.24
CA GLY A 334 -15.55 -17.10 -9.05
C GLY A 334 -15.60 -18.49 -8.40
N TYR A 335 -15.57 -18.56 -7.06
CA TYR A 335 -15.72 -19.81 -6.32
C TYR A 335 -17.18 -20.17 -6.00
N GLY A 336 -18.12 -19.25 -6.18
CA GLY A 336 -19.50 -19.37 -5.69
C GLY A 336 -19.65 -18.91 -4.24
N TYR A 337 -20.70 -19.43 -3.59
CA TYR A 337 -21.15 -19.08 -2.23
C TYR A 337 -21.37 -20.34 -1.40
N ARG A 338 -21.08 -20.30 -0.09
CA ARG A 338 -21.38 -21.41 0.83
C ARG A 338 -21.99 -20.94 2.14
N GLN A 339 -22.77 -21.81 2.77
CA GLN A 339 -23.38 -21.57 4.08
C GLN A 339 -22.31 -21.29 5.15
N GLY A 340 -22.62 -20.40 6.09
CA GLY A 340 -21.75 -20.04 7.21
C GLY A 340 -20.66 -19.01 6.87
N GLN A 341 -20.50 -18.64 5.60
CA GLN A 341 -19.60 -17.56 5.20
C GLN A 341 -20.12 -16.19 5.59
N TRP A 342 -19.19 -15.24 5.66
CA TRP A 342 -19.43 -13.95 6.27
C TRP A 342 -19.41 -12.80 5.27
N PHE A 343 -20.25 -11.81 5.55
CA PHE A 343 -20.43 -10.61 4.73
C PHE A 343 -20.94 -9.44 5.57
N TYR A 344 -20.86 -8.22 5.05
CA TYR A 344 -21.56 -7.07 5.59
C TYR A 344 -22.22 -6.27 4.47
N GLY A 345 -23.31 -5.57 4.79
CA GLY A 345 -23.94 -4.61 3.89
C GLY A 345 -23.29 -3.24 4.03
N PHE A 346 -23.18 -2.47 2.96
CA PHE A 346 -22.63 -1.11 2.98
C PHE A 346 -23.28 -0.20 1.93
N ASN A 347 -23.02 1.11 2.07
CA ASN A 347 -23.70 2.19 1.33
C ASN A 347 -25.20 2.27 1.65
N LEU A 348 -25.52 2.20 2.95
CA LEU A 348 -26.90 2.07 3.44
C LEU A 348 -27.24 3.27 4.33
N LEU A 349 -28.16 4.15 3.89
CA LEU A 349 -28.55 5.34 4.63
C LEU A 349 -29.22 4.99 5.97
N CYS A 350 -30.01 3.91 5.98
CA CYS A 350 -30.59 3.35 7.21
C CYS A 350 -29.55 2.76 8.19
N GLU A 351 -28.27 2.73 7.83
CA GLU A 351 -27.18 2.22 8.67
C GLU A 351 -26.16 3.30 9.06
N ILE A 352 -26.44 4.60 8.83
CA ILE A 352 -25.66 5.67 9.48
C ILE A 352 -26.11 5.74 10.95
N ASP A 353 -25.41 5.08 11.85
CA ASP A 353 -25.81 4.97 13.26
C ASP A 353 -24.74 5.40 14.27
N GLN A 354 -23.54 5.77 13.80
CA GLN A 354 -22.47 6.30 14.64
C GLN A 354 -21.65 7.42 13.95
N PRO A 355 -20.95 8.27 14.73
CA PRO A 355 -20.04 9.28 14.19
C PRO A 355 -18.93 8.66 13.33
N GLY A 356 -18.61 9.30 12.20
CA GLY A 356 -17.61 8.85 11.24
C GLY A 356 -18.18 8.09 10.04
N GLU A 357 -19.50 7.86 10.01
CA GLU A 357 -20.17 7.15 8.93
C GLU A 357 -20.76 8.08 7.87
N TRP A 358 -20.75 7.62 6.63
CA TRP A 358 -21.31 8.37 5.50
C TRP A 358 -21.91 7.49 4.41
N VAL A 359 -22.79 8.06 3.59
CA VAL A 359 -23.43 7.43 2.43
C VAL A 359 -23.48 8.43 1.27
N LEU A 360 -23.35 7.93 0.05
CA LEU A 360 -23.59 8.69 -1.17
C LEU A 360 -24.89 8.20 -1.84
N ASP A 361 -25.88 9.09 -1.94
CA ASP A 361 -26.97 8.89 -2.89
C ASP A 361 -26.42 9.19 -4.29
N ARG A 362 -26.08 8.13 -5.03
CA ARG A 362 -25.41 8.21 -6.33
C ARG A 362 -26.31 8.70 -7.46
N GLU A 363 -27.64 8.68 -7.27
CA GLU A 363 -28.58 9.20 -8.26
C GLU A 363 -28.63 10.73 -8.22
N THR A 364 -28.64 11.28 -7.00
CA THR A 364 -28.78 12.73 -6.77
C THR A 364 -27.44 13.43 -6.57
N GLY A 365 -26.40 12.69 -6.18
CA GLY A 365 -25.09 13.25 -5.81
C GLY A 365 -25.05 13.87 -4.42
N ILE A 366 -26.01 13.55 -3.54
CA ILE A 366 -26.01 14.03 -2.15
C ILE A 366 -25.19 13.08 -1.28
N VAL A 367 -24.21 13.62 -0.57
CA VAL A 367 -23.51 12.94 0.51
C VAL A 367 -24.22 13.21 1.82
N TYR A 368 -24.45 12.15 2.60
CA TYR A 368 -24.93 12.22 3.99
C TYR A 368 -23.80 11.73 4.89
N VAL A 369 -23.47 12.46 5.95
CA VAL A 369 -22.40 12.09 6.88
C VAL A 369 -22.82 12.41 8.32
N TRP A 370 -22.54 11.50 9.24
CA TRP A 370 -22.48 11.82 10.67
C TRP A 370 -21.04 12.20 11.00
N PRO A 371 -20.71 13.49 11.16
CA PRO A 371 -19.32 13.89 11.34
C PRO A 371 -18.73 13.30 12.62
N PRO A 372 -17.43 12.93 12.63
CA PRO A 372 -16.76 12.52 13.84
C PRO A 372 -16.76 13.67 14.85
N LYS A 373 -16.76 13.34 16.14
CA LYS A 373 -16.60 14.36 17.20
C LYS A 373 -15.21 14.99 17.07
N GLY A 374 -15.13 16.31 17.15
CA GLY A 374 -13.88 17.03 17.10
C GLY A 374 -14.05 18.53 17.36
N PRO A 375 -12.94 19.26 17.55
CA PRO A 375 -12.98 20.70 17.70
C PRO A 375 -13.34 21.37 16.36
N GLY A 376 -14.21 22.39 16.43
CA GLY A 376 -14.57 23.21 15.27
C GLY A 376 -15.58 22.57 14.32
N ALA A 377 -15.87 23.27 13.21
CA ALA A 377 -16.73 22.77 12.16
C ALA A 377 -16.02 21.67 11.34
N PRO A 378 -16.74 20.61 10.92
CA PRO A 378 -16.14 19.54 10.12
C PRO A 378 -15.66 20.05 8.75
N ARG A 379 -14.37 19.82 8.44
CA ARG A 379 -13.79 20.13 7.12
C ARG A 379 -13.85 18.91 6.22
N GLY A 380 -14.70 18.94 5.21
CA GLY A 380 -14.87 17.85 4.26
C GLY A 380 -13.96 17.95 3.03
N MET A 381 -13.64 16.80 2.45
CA MET A 381 -13.02 16.63 1.13
C MET A 381 -13.55 15.36 0.48
N VAL A 382 -13.78 15.38 -0.82
CA VAL A 382 -14.09 14.17 -1.61
C VAL A 382 -13.00 13.88 -2.62
N SER A 383 -12.69 12.61 -2.88
CA SER A 383 -11.69 12.22 -3.89
C SER A 383 -12.20 12.46 -5.31
N VAL A 384 -11.41 13.11 -6.18
CA VAL A 384 -11.83 13.45 -7.55
C VAL A 384 -10.84 13.04 -8.63
N LEU A 385 -9.55 13.31 -8.50
CA LEU A 385 -8.60 12.88 -9.53
C LEU A 385 -8.25 11.40 -9.36
N LYS A 386 -7.95 10.70 -10.45
CA LYS A 386 -7.55 9.29 -10.40
C LYS A 386 -6.20 9.12 -9.70
N GLU A 387 -5.16 9.79 -10.18
CA GLU A 387 -3.85 9.88 -9.53
C GLU A 387 -3.54 11.32 -9.07
N ALA A 388 -2.82 11.50 -7.96
CA ALA A 388 -2.35 12.82 -7.55
C ALA A 388 -1.08 13.21 -8.33
N VAL A 389 -0.09 12.32 -8.38
CA VAL A 389 1.21 12.57 -9.03
C VAL A 389 1.60 11.39 -9.91
N THR A 390 2.11 11.65 -11.11
CA THR A 390 2.67 10.62 -12.01
C THR A 390 4.07 10.99 -12.46
N LEU A 391 4.96 10.01 -12.57
CA LEU A 391 6.31 10.13 -13.13
C LEU A 391 6.46 9.07 -14.24
N THR A 392 6.69 9.50 -15.47
CA THR A 392 6.88 8.58 -16.61
C THR A 392 8.21 8.82 -17.29
N GLY A 393 9.10 7.82 -17.26
CA GLY A 393 10.43 7.88 -17.88
C GLY A 393 11.34 8.93 -17.23
N VAL A 394 11.09 9.31 -15.98
CA VAL A 394 11.83 10.35 -15.27
C VAL A 394 13.13 9.77 -14.72
N SER A 395 14.21 10.55 -14.74
CA SER A 395 15.46 10.18 -14.08
C SER A 395 15.85 11.23 -13.03
N HIS A 396 16.39 10.81 -11.89
CA HIS A 396 16.97 11.69 -10.85
C HIS A 396 16.05 12.84 -10.39
N LEU A 397 14.76 12.54 -10.16
CA LEU A 397 13.80 13.48 -9.55
C LEU A 397 13.43 13.03 -8.14
N THR A 398 13.46 13.94 -7.17
CA THR A 398 13.03 13.69 -5.79
C THR A 398 11.83 14.54 -5.41
N LEU A 399 10.80 13.92 -4.83
CA LEU A 399 9.71 14.60 -4.11
C LEU A 399 9.99 14.49 -2.60
N ARG A 400 10.06 15.61 -1.87
CA ARG A 400 10.48 15.62 -0.46
C ARG A 400 9.56 16.42 0.45
N GLY A 401 9.15 15.84 1.58
CA GLY A 401 8.43 16.56 2.64
C GLY A 401 7.02 17.00 2.25
N LEU A 402 6.38 16.33 1.28
CA LEU A 402 5.05 16.71 0.78
C LEU A 402 3.97 15.84 1.43
N VAL A 403 2.81 16.44 1.71
CA VAL A 403 1.58 15.70 1.94
C VAL A 403 0.91 15.46 0.58
N ILE A 404 0.64 14.21 0.23
CA ILE A 404 -0.03 13.83 -1.03
C ILE A 404 -1.31 13.10 -0.63
N GLU A 405 -2.48 13.59 -1.08
CA GLU A 405 -3.76 13.09 -0.57
C GLU A 405 -4.93 13.15 -1.57
N GLY A 406 -5.97 12.33 -1.33
CA GLY A 406 -7.31 12.50 -1.93
C GLY A 406 -7.50 11.95 -3.34
N ALA A 407 -6.61 11.08 -3.82
CA ALA A 407 -6.75 10.46 -5.15
C ALA A 407 -7.73 9.27 -5.12
N ARG A 408 -8.53 9.08 -6.17
CA ARG A 408 -9.45 7.93 -6.33
C ARG A 408 -8.72 6.60 -6.55
N ALA A 409 -7.51 6.64 -7.09
CA ALA A 409 -6.63 5.49 -7.30
C ALA A 409 -5.31 5.70 -6.56
N ASN A 410 -4.17 5.66 -7.26
CA ASN A 410 -2.85 5.72 -6.65
C ASN A 410 -2.50 7.14 -6.20
N GLY A 411 -1.78 7.28 -5.08
CA GLY A 411 -1.21 8.57 -4.69
C GLY A 411 -0.13 9.02 -5.66
N VAL A 412 0.92 8.19 -5.80
CA VAL A 412 2.03 8.42 -6.73
C VAL A 412 2.26 7.20 -7.60
N GLU A 413 2.31 7.40 -8.92
CA GLU A 413 2.64 6.35 -9.89
C GLU A 413 3.93 6.68 -10.64
N MET A 414 4.86 5.74 -10.67
CA MET A 414 6.16 5.86 -11.31
C MET A 414 6.34 4.73 -12.33
N SER A 415 6.45 5.08 -13.61
CA SER A 415 6.62 4.12 -14.70
C SER A 415 7.94 4.36 -15.44
N GLY A 416 8.77 3.34 -15.56
CA GLY A 416 10.04 3.39 -16.28
C GLY A 416 11.03 4.43 -15.74
N CYS A 417 10.99 4.72 -14.44
CA CYS A 417 11.80 5.77 -13.82
C CYS A 417 13.16 5.24 -13.32
N THR A 418 14.18 6.10 -13.38
CA THR A 418 15.53 5.77 -12.92
C THR A 418 15.96 6.68 -11.78
N ALA A 419 16.41 6.11 -10.67
CA ALA A 419 16.95 6.87 -9.53
C ALA A 419 16.05 8.03 -9.05
N CYS A 420 14.72 7.86 -9.12
CA CYS A 420 13.76 8.82 -8.60
C CYS A 420 13.37 8.46 -7.16
N ALA A 421 13.02 9.45 -6.35
CA ALA A 421 12.77 9.23 -4.93
C ALA A 421 11.56 9.97 -4.36
N LEU A 422 10.89 9.35 -3.39
CA LEU A 422 9.98 9.99 -2.47
C LEU A 422 10.61 9.94 -1.08
N VAL A 423 10.78 11.10 -0.44
CA VAL A 423 11.54 11.22 0.80
C VAL A 423 10.77 12.02 1.85
N GLY A 424 10.46 11.41 2.99
CA GLY A 424 9.82 12.13 4.10
C GLY A 424 8.44 12.68 3.77
N CYS A 425 7.72 12.06 2.84
CA CYS A 425 6.38 12.48 2.47
C CYS A 425 5.33 11.82 3.38
N THR A 426 4.19 12.49 3.58
CA THR A 426 2.98 11.86 4.11
C THR A 426 2.07 11.55 2.92
N ILE A 427 1.81 10.27 2.66
CA ILE A 427 1.04 9.82 1.49
C ILE A 427 -0.19 9.11 2.00
N ARG A 428 -1.36 9.74 1.90
CA ARG A 428 -2.54 9.29 2.62
C ARG A 428 -3.84 9.42 1.86
N ASN A 429 -4.87 8.73 2.33
CA ASN A 429 -6.25 8.98 1.89
C ASN A 429 -6.42 8.80 0.37
N HIS A 430 -5.90 7.69 -0.15
CA HIS A 430 -5.97 7.31 -1.56
C HIS A 430 -6.82 6.06 -1.74
N GLY A 431 -7.58 5.99 -2.83
CA GLY A 431 -8.49 4.87 -3.07
C GLY A 431 -7.82 3.58 -3.52
N SER A 432 -6.55 3.62 -3.91
CA SER A 432 -5.73 2.44 -4.26
C SER A 432 -4.38 2.52 -3.54
N TRP A 433 -3.25 2.33 -4.23
CA TRP A 433 -1.91 2.27 -3.61
C TRP A 433 -1.40 3.65 -3.21
N ALA A 434 -0.61 3.75 -2.14
CA ALA A 434 0.08 5.01 -1.83
C ALA A 434 1.11 5.33 -2.92
N VAL A 435 1.97 4.36 -3.24
CA VAL A 435 3.01 4.47 -4.27
C VAL A 435 3.06 3.20 -5.11
N ARG A 436 3.10 3.35 -6.43
CA ARG A 436 3.31 2.25 -7.37
C ARG A 436 4.50 2.57 -8.28
N VAL A 437 5.52 1.70 -8.28
CA VAL A 437 6.70 1.78 -9.13
C VAL A 437 6.71 0.58 -10.07
N GLU A 438 6.76 0.84 -11.38
CA GLU A 438 6.78 -0.18 -12.43
C GLU A 438 7.90 0.05 -13.45
N GLY A 439 8.76 -0.94 -13.63
CA GLY A 439 9.91 -0.87 -14.51
C GLY A 439 10.93 0.19 -14.07
N GLY A 440 11.89 0.48 -14.95
CA GLY A 440 13.00 1.37 -14.60
C GLY A 440 13.96 0.72 -13.59
N ALA A 441 14.72 1.55 -12.87
CA ALA A 441 15.71 1.07 -11.92
C ALA A 441 16.00 2.05 -10.77
N GLY A 442 16.35 1.55 -9.59
CA GLY A 442 16.95 2.35 -8.52
C GLY A 442 16.03 3.40 -7.88
N CYS A 443 14.71 3.30 -8.05
CA CYS A 443 13.77 4.23 -7.41
C CYS A 443 13.54 3.89 -5.93
N VAL A 444 13.43 4.91 -5.07
CA VAL A 444 13.38 4.74 -3.61
C VAL A 444 12.20 5.47 -2.97
N VAL A 445 11.48 4.80 -2.08
CA VAL A 445 10.51 5.43 -1.16
C VAL A 445 11.07 5.32 0.24
N ARG A 446 11.44 6.45 0.85
CA ARG A 446 12.17 6.46 2.12
C ARG A 446 11.59 7.44 3.14
N GLY A 447 11.48 7.00 4.39
CA GLY A 447 11.12 7.85 5.51
C GLY A 447 9.70 8.40 5.44
N CYS A 448 8.84 7.82 4.59
CA CYS A 448 7.48 8.29 4.39
C CYS A 448 6.52 7.69 5.42
N ASP A 449 5.45 8.45 5.71
CA ASP A 449 4.29 7.97 6.45
C ASP A 449 3.16 7.68 5.45
N VAL A 450 2.66 6.45 5.45
CA VAL A 450 1.67 5.94 4.51
C VAL A 450 0.46 5.45 5.29
N LEU A 451 -0.71 6.06 5.03
CA LEU A 451 -1.92 5.72 5.78
C LEU A 451 -3.24 5.94 5.05
N GLY A 452 -4.25 5.17 5.42
CA GLY A 452 -5.62 5.38 4.94
C GLY A 452 -5.81 5.05 3.47
N THR A 453 -5.08 4.07 2.93
CA THR A 453 -5.18 3.66 1.52
C THR A 453 -6.22 2.57 1.29
N GLY A 454 -6.91 2.61 0.14
CA GLY A 454 -7.91 1.62 -0.24
C GLY A 454 -7.33 0.28 -0.67
N ASP A 455 -6.13 0.29 -1.26
CA ASP A 455 -5.26 -0.88 -1.49
C ASP A 455 -4.02 -0.81 -0.57
N GLY A 456 -2.90 -1.38 -1.01
CA GLY A 456 -1.66 -1.48 -0.25
C GLY A 456 -0.88 -0.17 -0.10
N GLY A 457 0.27 -0.25 0.54
CA GLY A 457 1.17 0.89 0.72
C GLY A 457 2.02 1.15 -0.51
N ILE A 458 3.13 0.43 -0.63
CA ILE A 458 4.16 0.64 -1.66
C ILE A 458 4.30 -0.61 -2.53
N SER A 459 4.12 -0.49 -3.84
CA SER A 459 4.37 -1.57 -4.80
C SER A 459 5.61 -1.29 -5.64
N LEU A 460 6.57 -2.21 -5.64
CA LEU A 460 7.85 -2.12 -6.36
C LEU A 460 7.98 -3.26 -7.38
N SER A 461 8.04 -2.93 -8.66
CA SER A 461 8.22 -3.89 -9.74
C SER A 461 9.29 -3.40 -10.72
N GLY A 462 10.32 -4.21 -10.99
CA GLY A 462 11.41 -3.83 -11.89
C GLY A 462 12.46 -4.92 -12.05
N GLY A 463 13.46 -4.66 -12.90
CA GLY A 463 14.45 -5.65 -13.31
C GLY A 463 13.93 -6.60 -14.40
N ASP A 464 14.81 -7.48 -14.87
CA ASP A 464 14.52 -8.46 -15.92
C ASP A 464 14.83 -9.86 -15.43
N ARG A 465 13.79 -10.67 -15.28
CA ARG A 465 13.92 -12.07 -14.87
C ARG A 465 14.68 -12.92 -15.88
N LYS A 466 14.54 -12.69 -17.20
CA LYS A 466 15.23 -13.53 -18.19
C LYS A 466 16.74 -13.46 -18.02
N THR A 467 17.25 -12.26 -17.77
CA THR A 467 18.67 -11.98 -17.57
C THR A 467 19.11 -11.94 -16.10
N LEU A 468 18.16 -12.04 -15.16
CA LEU A 468 18.36 -11.80 -13.72
C LEU A 468 18.96 -10.42 -13.41
N ALA A 469 18.77 -9.43 -14.28
CA ALA A 469 19.19 -8.06 -14.03
C ALA A 469 18.30 -7.42 -12.95
N PRO A 470 18.87 -6.87 -11.86
CA PRO A 470 18.07 -6.30 -10.77
C PRO A 470 17.43 -4.96 -11.16
N GLY A 471 16.23 -4.70 -10.65
CA GLY A 471 15.60 -3.39 -10.69
C GLY A 471 16.15 -2.45 -9.61
N GLY A 472 16.47 -2.98 -8.42
CA GLY A 472 17.11 -2.20 -7.36
C GLY A 472 16.22 -1.11 -6.76
N HIS A 473 14.90 -1.24 -6.83
CA HIS A 473 13.97 -0.36 -6.13
C HIS A 473 13.95 -0.67 -4.63
N ALA A 474 13.71 0.36 -3.81
CA ALA A 474 13.74 0.20 -2.36
C ALA A 474 12.59 0.91 -1.64
N ALA A 475 12.05 0.26 -0.61
CA ALA A 475 11.17 0.84 0.39
C ALA A 475 11.89 0.82 1.75
N GLU A 476 12.29 1.99 2.24
CA GLU A 476 13.20 2.11 3.39
C GLU A 476 12.67 3.02 4.50
N ASN A 477 12.70 2.56 5.76
CA ASN A 477 12.38 3.41 6.90
C ASN A 477 10.97 4.04 6.84
N ASN A 478 9.98 3.37 6.21
CA ASN A 478 8.62 3.90 6.09
C ASN A 478 7.71 3.40 7.22
N HIS A 479 6.76 4.23 7.62
CA HIS A 479 5.67 3.84 8.52
C HIS A 479 4.40 3.62 7.69
N ILE A 480 3.89 2.40 7.65
CA ILE A 480 2.79 2.01 6.75
C ILE A 480 1.67 1.40 7.57
N HIS A 481 0.48 2.02 7.59
CA HIS A 481 -0.61 1.53 8.41
C HIS A 481 -2.00 1.87 7.90
N HIS A 482 -3.01 1.12 8.34
CA HIS A 482 -4.41 1.36 7.96
C HIS A 482 -4.59 1.40 6.44
N TYR A 483 -3.99 0.42 5.76
CA TYR A 483 -4.10 0.21 4.32
C TYR A 483 -5.08 -0.92 4.04
N SER A 484 -5.41 -1.12 2.76
CA SER A 484 -6.37 -2.12 2.28
C SER A 484 -7.76 -1.92 2.88
N ARG A 485 -8.16 -0.66 3.03
CA ARG A 485 -9.49 -0.30 3.54
C ARG A 485 -10.61 -0.82 2.63
N TRP A 486 -10.37 -0.94 1.33
CA TRP A 486 -11.37 -1.35 0.35
C TRP A 486 -11.13 -2.74 -0.20
N ASN A 487 -9.98 -3.02 -0.82
CA ASN A 487 -9.66 -4.40 -1.24
C ASN A 487 -8.90 -5.09 -0.11
N ARG A 488 -9.59 -5.99 0.60
CA ARG A 488 -9.14 -6.47 1.91
C ARG A 488 -8.02 -7.50 1.80
N THR A 489 -7.98 -8.29 0.72
CA THR A 489 -6.99 -9.35 0.50
C THR A 489 -6.02 -9.06 -0.64
N TYR A 490 -4.82 -9.66 -0.55
CA TYR A 490 -3.69 -9.54 -1.49
C TYR A 490 -3.29 -8.10 -1.87
N ARG A 491 -3.43 -7.18 -0.93
CA ARG A 491 -2.98 -5.78 -1.01
C ARG A 491 -2.02 -5.50 0.15
N PRO A 492 -0.74 -5.92 0.06
CA PRO A 492 0.21 -5.81 1.17
C PRO A 492 0.65 -4.35 1.42
N GLY A 493 1.20 -4.11 2.61
CA GLY A 493 1.87 -2.84 2.92
C GLY A 493 3.05 -2.58 1.97
N ILE A 494 3.83 -3.62 1.65
CA ILE A 494 4.87 -3.58 0.60
C ILE A 494 4.73 -4.78 -0.35
N SER A 495 4.65 -4.53 -1.65
CA SER A 495 4.68 -5.55 -2.71
C SER A 495 6.00 -5.50 -3.47
N LEU A 496 6.67 -6.64 -3.67
CA LEU A 496 7.92 -6.77 -4.41
C LEU A 496 7.76 -7.73 -5.60
N SER A 497 8.13 -7.31 -6.80
CA SER A 497 8.17 -8.17 -7.98
C SER A 497 9.33 -7.86 -8.93
N GLY A 498 9.61 -8.82 -9.81
CA GLY A 498 10.71 -8.73 -10.77
C GLY A 498 12.01 -9.28 -10.19
N VAL A 499 13.10 -8.51 -10.17
CA VAL A 499 14.40 -8.98 -9.66
C VAL A 499 15.04 -7.94 -8.75
N GLY A 500 15.55 -8.34 -7.59
CA GLY A 500 16.46 -7.51 -6.79
C GLY A 500 15.87 -6.26 -6.14
N GLN A 501 14.60 -6.29 -5.69
CA GLN A 501 14.04 -5.21 -4.87
C GLN A 501 14.39 -5.37 -3.39
N ARG A 502 14.32 -4.27 -2.64
CA ARG A 502 14.63 -4.23 -1.21
C ARG A 502 13.51 -3.59 -0.39
N ALA A 503 13.16 -4.19 0.75
CA ALA A 503 12.33 -3.56 1.77
C ALA A 503 13.04 -3.63 3.13
N ALA A 504 13.37 -2.48 3.70
CA ALA A 504 14.10 -2.45 4.95
C ALA A 504 13.68 -1.37 5.95
N ASN A 505 13.83 -1.68 7.24
CA ASN A 505 13.58 -0.72 8.33
C ASN A 505 12.16 -0.16 8.36
N ASN A 506 11.19 -0.82 7.73
CA ASN A 506 9.80 -0.35 7.72
C ASN A 506 9.07 -0.84 8.98
N LEU A 507 8.09 -0.06 9.41
CA LEU A 507 7.09 -0.44 10.40
C LEU A 507 5.76 -0.59 9.68
N ILE A 508 5.18 -1.80 9.73
CA ILE A 508 3.91 -2.10 9.06
C ILE A 508 2.90 -2.63 10.09
N HIS A 509 1.74 -1.98 10.21
CA HIS A 509 0.72 -2.44 11.16
C HIS A 509 -0.71 -2.00 10.82
N HIS A 510 -1.70 -2.59 11.49
CA HIS A 510 -3.13 -2.33 11.34
C HIS A 510 -3.62 -2.57 9.90
N ALA A 511 -3.74 -3.84 9.53
CA ALA A 511 -4.18 -4.24 8.20
C ALA A 511 -5.00 -5.54 8.21
N PRO A 512 -6.00 -5.67 7.32
CA PRO A 512 -6.85 -6.87 7.26
C PRO A 512 -6.10 -8.14 6.87
N HIS A 513 -4.96 -8.01 6.18
CA HIS A 513 -4.24 -9.11 5.55
C HIS A 513 -2.71 -8.90 5.62
N GLN A 514 -1.97 -9.18 4.54
CA GLN A 514 -0.51 -9.29 4.51
C GLN A 514 0.23 -7.96 4.78
N ALA A 515 1.45 -8.04 5.33
CA ALA A 515 2.38 -6.91 5.38
C ALA A 515 3.27 -6.87 4.13
N PHE A 516 3.75 -8.03 3.68
CA PHE A 516 4.58 -8.17 2.50
C PHE A 516 3.99 -9.21 1.54
N GLY A 517 3.92 -8.86 0.27
CA GLY A 517 3.70 -9.79 -0.83
C GLY A 517 4.91 -9.78 -1.75
N PHE A 518 5.39 -10.95 -2.17
CA PHE A 518 6.53 -11.00 -3.10
C PHE A 518 6.44 -12.13 -4.12
N SER A 519 7.02 -11.87 -5.28
CA SER A 519 7.24 -12.79 -6.39
C SER A 519 8.58 -12.41 -7.03
N GLY A 520 9.05 -13.11 -8.05
CA GLY A 520 10.29 -12.68 -8.70
C GLY A 520 11.54 -13.40 -8.19
N ASN A 521 12.68 -12.71 -8.14
CA ASN A 521 13.98 -13.27 -7.77
C ASN A 521 14.79 -12.28 -6.93
N ASP A 522 15.67 -12.79 -6.09
CA ASP A 522 16.73 -12.02 -5.41
C ASP A 522 16.24 -10.83 -4.56
N HIS A 523 15.01 -10.85 -4.04
CA HIS A 523 14.49 -9.79 -3.17
C HIS A 523 15.04 -9.89 -1.75
N VAL A 524 15.28 -8.73 -1.11
CA VAL A 524 15.76 -8.64 0.28
C VAL A 524 14.70 -7.94 1.14
N ILE A 525 14.24 -8.64 2.18
CA ILE A 525 13.30 -8.13 3.18
C ILE A 525 14.02 -8.19 4.54
N GLU A 526 14.44 -7.04 5.06
CA GLU A 526 15.30 -7.01 6.26
C GLU A 526 15.05 -5.89 7.25
N TYR A 527 15.31 -6.14 8.53
CA TYR A 527 15.20 -5.10 9.57
C TYR A 527 13.81 -4.47 9.72
N ASN A 528 12.75 -5.10 9.22
CA ASN A 528 11.38 -4.57 9.36
C ASN A 528 10.76 -4.99 10.70
N GLU A 529 9.85 -4.16 11.21
CA GLU A 529 8.99 -4.47 12.34
C GLU A 529 7.53 -4.56 11.88
N VAL A 530 6.81 -5.61 12.31
CA VAL A 530 5.44 -5.86 11.90
C VAL A 530 4.59 -6.39 13.04
N HIS A 531 3.42 -5.78 13.23
CA HIS A 531 2.41 -6.21 14.21
C HIS A 531 0.99 -5.83 13.76
N ASN A 532 -0.06 -6.38 14.37
CA ASN A 532 -1.46 -5.99 14.08
C ASN A 532 -1.82 -6.07 12.58
N VAL A 533 -1.38 -7.14 11.90
CA VAL A 533 -1.77 -7.42 10.51
C VAL A 533 -2.52 -8.76 10.46
N CYS A 534 -3.12 -9.10 9.33
CA CYS A 534 -4.00 -10.27 9.20
C CYS A 534 -5.21 -10.24 10.15
N GLU A 535 -5.75 -9.04 10.43
CA GLU A 535 -6.80 -8.87 11.45
C GLU A 535 -8.21 -9.29 10.99
N GLU A 536 -8.44 -9.38 9.67
CA GLU A 536 -9.78 -9.64 9.10
C GLU A 536 -9.90 -10.93 8.28
N SER A 537 -8.82 -11.38 7.65
CA SER A 537 -8.83 -12.56 6.79
C SER A 537 -8.02 -13.73 7.37
N ASN A 538 -8.35 -14.94 6.95
CA ASN A 538 -7.57 -16.15 7.23
C ASN A 538 -6.88 -16.68 5.97
N ASP A 539 -6.06 -17.72 6.12
CA ASP A 539 -5.13 -18.21 5.08
C ASP A 539 -4.21 -17.08 4.58
N ALA A 540 -3.57 -16.43 5.56
CA ALA A 540 -2.78 -15.23 5.38
C ALA A 540 -1.36 -15.43 5.92
N GLY A 541 -0.38 -14.82 5.25
CA GLY A 541 0.99 -14.71 5.73
C GLY A 541 1.34 -13.24 5.98
N VAL A 542 2.06 -12.93 7.07
CA VAL A 542 2.64 -11.59 7.25
C VAL A 542 3.55 -11.26 6.06
N MET A 543 4.36 -12.24 5.65
CA MET A 543 5.14 -12.24 4.42
C MET A 543 4.68 -13.41 3.55
N TYR A 544 4.16 -13.14 2.36
CA TYR A 544 3.50 -14.14 1.52
C TYR A 544 4.09 -14.18 0.10
N ALA A 545 4.29 -15.40 -0.40
CA ALA A 545 4.65 -15.69 -1.78
C ALA A 545 4.06 -17.03 -2.23
N TRP A 546 3.90 -17.23 -3.55
CA TRP A 546 3.09 -18.34 -4.09
C TRP A 546 3.60 -18.90 -5.42
N ASN A 547 3.70 -20.25 -5.50
CA ASN A 547 3.62 -21.07 -6.72
C ASN A 547 4.49 -20.70 -7.94
N ASP A 548 5.81 -20.64 -7.74
CA ASP A 548 6.80 -20.47 -8.79
C ASP A 548 8.14 -21.15 -8.43
N TRP A 549 8.57 -22.17 -9.18
CA TRP A 549 9.85 -22.85 -8.95
C TRP A 549 11.08 -22.05 -9.39
N ALA A 550 10.90 -21.09 -10.30
CA ALA A 550 12.00 -20.24 -10.76
C ALA A 550 12.27 -19.07 -9.81
N ALA A 551 11.35 -18.78 -8.87
CA ALA A 551 11.49 -17.70 -7.90
C ALA A 551 12.48 -18.04 -6.78
N ARG A 552 13.73 -17.57 -6.88
CA ARG A 552 14.83 -17.97 -5.98
C ARG A 552 15.72 -16.79 -5.60
N GLY A 553 16.52 -17.01 -4.56
CA GLY A 553 17.55 -16.09 -4.07
C GLY A 553 17.02 -15.01 -3.13
N HIS A 554 15.78 -15.16 -2.66
CA HIS A 554 15.20 -14.25 -1.68
C HIS A 554 15.91 -14.35 -0.33
N VAL A 555 16.07 -13.22 0.36
CA VAL A 555 16.61 -13.16 1.71
C VAL A 555 15.60 -12.45 2.61
N ILE A 556 15.14 -13.15 3.64
CA ILE A 556 14.26 -12.63 4.69
C ILE A 556 15.05 -12.68 6.00
N ARG A 557 15.58 -11.54 6.45
CA ARG A 557 16.49 -11.53 7.60
C ARG A 557 16.27 -10.42 8.60
N HIS A 558 16.52 -10.69 9.87
CA HIS A 558 16.54 -9.66 10.91
C HIS A 558 15.24 -8.85 11.00
N ASN A 559 14.09 -9.46 10.69
CA ASN A 559 12.80 -8.83 10.90
C ASN A 559 12.25 -9.19 12.28
N PHE A 560 11.43 -8.32 12.87
CA PHE A 560 10.66 -8.59 14.08
C PHE A 560 9.17 -8.63 13.75
N ILE A 561 8.57 -9.81 13.86
CA ILE A 561 7.15 -10.04 13.61
C ILE A 561 6.51 -10.43 14.92
N HIS A 562 5.57 -9.63 15.41
CA HIS A 562 4.98 -9.85 16.73
C HIS A 562 3.51 -9.49 16.83
N HIS A 563 2.78 -10.18 17.72
CA HIS A 563 1.37 -9.90 17.99
C HIS A 563 0.53 -9.93 16.70
N VAL A 564 0.50 -11.10 16.07
CA VAL A 564 -0.27 -11.34 14.85
C VAL A 564 -1.00 -12.66 15.03
N TYR A 565 -2.34 -12.67 14.99
CA TYR A 565 -3.13 -13.83 15.40
C TYR A 565 -4.06 -14.39 14.33
N GLY A 566 -4.35 -13.63 13.27
CA GLY A 566 -5.38 -13.98 12.29
C GLY A 566 -6.80 -13.66 12.78
N HIS A 567 -7.77 -13.69 11.89
CA HIS A 567 -9.16 -13.38 12.20
C HIS A 567 -9.86 -14.49 13.01
N GLU A 568 -10.60 -14.10 14.06
CA GLU A 568 -11.14 -15.02 15.09
C GLU A 568 -10.09 -16.01 15.64
N GLY A 569 -8.81 -15.64 15.51
CA GLY A 569 -7.62 -16.47 15.71
C GLY A 569 -7.66 -17.86 15.05
N ARG A 570 -8.30 -17.99 13.88
CA ARG A 570 -8.14 -19.17 13.03
C ARG A 570 -6.72 -19.29 12.45
N GLY A 571 -5.90 -18.29 12.72
CA GLY A 571 -4.45 -18.33 12.61
C GLY A 571 -3.95 -17.72 11.32
N CYS A 572 -2.83 -17.05 11.42
CA CYS A 572 -2.01 -16.58 10.30
C CYS A 572 -0.62 -17.22 10.37
N SER A 573 0.15 -17.01 9.31
CA SER A 573 1.55 -17.41 9.23
C SER A 573 2.46 -16.16 9.25
N GLY A 574 3.68 -16.25 9.77
CA GLY A 574 4.66 -15.16 9.69
C GLY A 574 5.27 -15.10 8.31
N VAL A 575 6.19 -16.01 8.02
CA VAL A 575 6.65 -16.26 6.66
C VAL A 575 5.83 -17.41 6.08
N TYR A 576 5.05 -17.13 5.03
CA TYR A 576 4.24 -18.11 4.32
C TYR A 576 4.72 -18.25 2.88
N LEU A 577 5.51 -19.29 2.62
CA LEU A 577 5.93 -19.69 1.28
C LEU A 577 4.95 -20.75 0.79
N ASP A 578 3.91 -20.30 0.11
CA ASP A 578 2.77 -21.13 -0.20
C ASP A 578 2.96 -21.93 -1.49
N ASP A 579 2.34 -23.11 -1.52
CA ASP A 579 2.00 -23.79 -2.77
C ASP A 579 3.18 -24.04 -3.73
N HIS A 580 4.23 -24.67 -3.22
CA HIS A 580 5.49 -24.99 -3.93
C HIS A 580 6.28 -23.76 -4.40
N PHE A 581 6.03 -22.58 -3.81
CA PHE A 581 6.89 -21.44 -4.03
C PHE A 581 8.36 -21.82 -3.76
N SER A 582 9.26 -21.39 -4.66
CA SER A 582 10.69 -21.53 -4.46
C SER A 582 11.21 -20.51 -3.46
N ILE A 583 12.50 -20.58 -3.20
CA ILE A 583 12.91 -20.47 -1.82
C ILE A 583 13.48 -19.14 -1.38
N ALA A 584 13.41 -18.91 -0.06
CA ALA A 584 14.12 -17.86 0.64
C ALA A 584 15.09 -18.40 1.70
N ASP A 585 16.17 -17.67 1.94
CA ASP A 585 16.96 -17.76 3.17
C ASP A 585 16.24 -16.95 4.25
N ILE A 586 15.70 -17.62 5.26
CA ILE A 586 14.96 -17.06 6.39
C ILE A 586 15.90 -17.07 7.60
N VAL A 587 16.62 -15.96 7.82
CA VAL A 587 17.79 -15.94 8.71
C VAL A 587 17.69 -14.86 9.78
N GLY A 588 17.86 -15.23 11.05
CA GLY A 588 18.04 -14.23 12.10
C GLY A 588 16.82 -13.35 12.36
N ASN A 589 15.60 -13.83 12.09
CA ASN A 589 14.36 -13.13 12.38
C ASN A 589 13.86 -13.45 13.80
N ILE A 590 13.06 -12.56 14.37
CA ILE A 590 12.41 -12.72 15.66
C ILE A 590 10.91 -12.81 15.43
N PHE A 591 10.29 -13.88 15.90
CA PHE A 591 8.85 -14.11 15.88
C PHE A 591 8.35 -14.20 17.31
N TYR A 592 7.33 -13.41 17.67
CA TYR A 592 6.84 -13.32 19.04
C TYR A 592 5.31 -13.25 19.10
N LYS A 593 4.67 -14.13 19.88
CA LYS A 593 3.20 -14.13 20.08
C LYS A 593 2.42 -14.20 18.77
N MET A 594 2.50 -15.37 18.13
CA MET A 594 1.77 -15.62 16.90
C MET A 594 1.51 -17.12 16.68
N PRO A 595 0.46 -17.51 15.94
CA PRO A 595 0.14 -18.92 15.75
C PRO A 595 1.18 -19.63 14.89
N ARG A 596 1.31 -19.40 13.57
CA ARG A 596 2.36 -20.06 12.77
C ARG A 596 3.48 -19.09 12.46
N ALA A 597 4.71 -19.32 12.92
CA ALA A 597 5.80 -18.40 12.59
C ALA A 597 6.31 -18.61 11.16
N ILE A 598 6.71 -19.84 10.79
CA ILE A 598 7.11 -20.19 9.43
C ILE A 598 6.24 -21.31 8.88
N GLN A 599 5.60 -21.06 7.74
CA GLN A 599 4.82 -22.03 6.96
C GLN A 599 5.44 -22.19 5.57
N ILE A 600 5.82 -23.42 5.22
CA ILE A 600 6.28 -23.77 3.86
C ILE A 600 5.37 -24.86 3.31
N GLY A 601 4.57 -24.53 2.30
CA GLY A 601 3.60 -25.42 1.70
C GLY A 601 4.18 -26.20 0.51
N GLY A 602 4.78 -27.36 0.72
CA GLY A 602 5.35 -28.20 -0.35
C GLY A 602 6.55 -27.60 -1.10
N GLY A 603 7.02 -26.40 -0.72
CA GLY A 603 8.23 -25.79 -1.25
C GLY A 603 9.49 -26.58 -0.89
N ARG A 604 10.63 -26.19 -1.46
CA ARG A 604 11.92 -26.89 -1.32
C ARG A 604 13.08 -25.92 -1.12
N ASP A 605 14.20 -26.44 -0.61
CA ASP A 605 15.53 -25.82 -0.54
C ASP A 605 15.75 -24.71 0.49
N ALA A 606 14.88 -24.57 1.51
CA ALA A 606 14.90 -23.45 2.48
C ALA A 606 16.12 -23.48 3.36
N THR A 607 16.64 -22.30 3.66
CA THR A 607 17.51 -22.13 4.82
C THR A 607 16.70 -21.42 5.90
N ILE A 608 16.37 -22.13 6.98
CA ILE A 608 15.71 -21.57 8.16
C ILE A 608 16.76 -21.60 9.28
N GLU A 609 17.45 -20.48 9.44
CA GLU A 609 18.63 -20.43 10.30
C GLU A 609 18.61 -19.27 11.30
N ASN A 610 19.09 -19.52 12.51
CA ASN A 610 19.39 -18.45 13.45
C ASN A 610 18.17 -17.61 13.89
N ASN A 611 16.95 -18.11 13.70
CA ASN A 611 15.73 -17.40 14.07
C ASN A 611 15.39 -17.63 15.55
N VAL A 612 14.66 -16.68 16.13
CA VAL A 612 14.14 -16.74 17.49
C VAL A 612 12.61 -16.82 17.43
N PHE A 613 12.05 -17.84 18.06
CA PHE A 613 10.61 -18.07 18.19
C PHE A 613 10.23 -18.04 19.66
N VAL A 614 9.37 -17.11 20.05
CA VAL A 614 8.86 -16.98 21.42
C VAL A 614 7.34 -16.99 21.36
N GLU A 615 6.71 -17.91 22.10
CA GLU A 615 5.24 -18.00 22.14
C GLU A 615 4.61 -18.18 20.73
N CYS A 616 5.22 -19.06 19.93
CA CYS A 616 4.76 -19.42 18.59
C CYS A 616 4.15 -20.84 18.55
N TRP A 617 3.03 -21.05 17.85
CA TRP A 617 2.28 -22.31 17.89
C TRP A 617 1.68 -22.81 16.54
N PRO A 618 2.45 -23.51 15.69
CA PRO A 618 3.87 -23.85 15.82
C PRO A 618 4.85 -22.77 15.35
N ALA A 619 6.10 -22.87 15.80
CA ALA A 619 7.24 -22.14 15.25
C ALA A 619 7.51 -22.53 13.78
N LEU A 620 7.51 -23.83 13.48
CA LEU A 620 7.78 -24.34 12.13
C LEU A 620 6.70 -25.30 11.63
N ASN A 621 6.18 -25.06 10.43
CA ASN A 621 5.20 -25.91 9.77
C ASN A 621 5.53 -26.09 8.27
N ILE A 622 6.24 -27.16 7.94
CA ILE A 622 6.56 -27.59 6.58
C ILE A 622 5.68 -28.80 6.24
N ASP A 623 4.95 -28.72 5.13
CA ASP A 623 4.12 -29.81 4.63
C ASP A 623 4.65 -30.40 3.31
N ALA A 624 4.20 -31.60 2.98
CA ALA A 624 4.53 -32.32 1.76
C ALA A 624 3.32 -32.34 0.81
N ARG A 625 2.56 -31.25 0.69
CA ARG A 625 1.32 -31.20 -0.12
C ARG A 625 1.51 -31.62 -1.57
N GLY A 626 2.73 -31.49 -2.11
CA GLY A 626 3.11 -31.96 -3.44
C GLY A 626 3.11 -33.47 -3.64
N LEU A 627 3.33 -34.23 -2.56
CA LEU A 627 3.22 -35.68 -2.55
C LEU A 627 1.79 -36.16 -2.23
N GLY A 628 0.86 -35.23 -2.04
CA GLY A 628 -0.52 -35.49 -1.66
C GLY A 628 -1.51 -34.75 -2.55
N TRP A 629 -2.39 -33.98 -1.92
CA TRP A 629 -3.55 -33.37 -2.60
C TRP A 629 -3.16 -32.41 -3.73
N ARG A 630 -1.95 -31.84 -3.72
CA ARG A 630 -1.45 -30.88 -4.73
C ARG A 630 -0.48 -31.50 -5.75
N ALA A 631 -0.42 -32.83 -5.83
CA ALA A 631 0.39 -33.52 -6.84
C ALA A 631 -0.01 -33.14 -8.29
N TYR A 632 -1.29 -32.81 -8.52
CA TYR A 632 -1.82 -32.40 -9.82
C TYR A 632 -1.17 -31.11 -10.37
N GLY A 633 -0.56 -30.27 -9.53
CA GLY A 633 0.05 -29.00 -9.94
C GLY A 633 1.43 -29.15 -10.58
N LYS A 634 1.96 -30.37 -10.70
CA LYS A 634 3.31 -30.62 -11.22
C LYS A 634 3.52 -30.05 -12.63
N ASP A 635 2.61 -30.34 -13.56
CA ASP A 635 2.78 -29.96 -14.96
C ASP A 635 2.77 -28.44 -15.13
N GLU A 636 1.92 -27.73 -14.37
CA GLU A 636 1.89 -26.27 -14.30
C GLU A 636 3.25 -25.71 -13.85
N LEU A 637 3.82 -26.25 -12.78
CA LEU A 637 5.13 -25.84 -12.24
C LEU A 637 6.28 -26.13 -13.22
N VAL A 638 6.24 -27.27 -13.91
CA VAL A 638 7.22 -27.62 -14.96
C VAL A 638 7.13 -26.64 -16.13
N GLN A 639 5.92 -26.30 -16.57
CA GLN A 639 5.71 -25.32 -17.64
C GLN A 639 6.22 -23.94 -17.23
N LYS A 640 5.90 -23.47 -16.01
CA LYS A 640 6.40 -22.21 -15.46
C LYS A 640 7.92 -22.18 -15.39
N LEU A 641 8.56 -23.25 -14.93
CA LEU A 641 10.02 -23.34 -14.89
C LEU A 641 10.64 -23.26 -16.30
N LYS A 642 10.08 -24.00 -17.26
CA LYS A 642 10.56 -24.02 -18.66
C LYS A 642 10.34 -22.70 -19.41
N ALA A 643 9.53 -21.79 -18.88
CA ALA A 643 9.39 -20.44 -19.42
C ALA A 643 10.64 -19.57 -19.19
N TRP A 644 11.56 -20.01 -18.33
CA TRP A 644 12.80 -19.31 -18.01
C TRP A 644 14.03 -20.07 -18.52
N PRO A 645 15.13 -19.39 -18.86
CA PRO A 645 16.35 -20.02 -19.35
C PRO A 645 17.18 -20.64 -18.21
N PHE A 646 16.56 -21.48 -17.37
CA PHE A 646 17.12 -21.96 -16.10
C PHE A 646 18.38 -22.84 -16.23
N THR A 647 18.66 -23.35 -17.44
CA THR A 647 19.86 -24.15 -17.76
C THR A 647 20.99 -23.33 -18.40
N ALA A 648 20.73 -22.08 -18.77
CA ALA A 648 21.72 -21.18 -19.38
C ALA A 648 22.31 -20.20 -18.35
N GLU A 649 23.37 -19.49 -18.71
CA GLU A 649 23.82 -18.36 -17.89
C GLU A 649 22.83 -17.18 -17.98
N PRO A 650 22.63 -16.39 -16.91
CA PRO A 650 23.25 -16.55 -15.58
C PRO A 650 22.52 -17.53 -14.65
N TRP A 651 21.39 -18.09 -15.05
CA TRP A 651 20.54 -18.93 -14.19
C TRP A 651 21.25 -20.17 -13.65
N ARG A 652 22.01 -20.90 -14.49
CA ARG A 652 22.66 -22.15 -14.09
C ARG A 652 23.70 -21.95 -12.99
N SER A 653 24.41 -20.81 -13.02
CA SER A 653 25.42 -20.48 -12.01
C SER A 653 24.80 -19.84 -10.78
N ARG A 654 23.75 -19.02 -10.96
CA ARG A 654 23.01 -18.36 -9.88
C ARG A 654 22.17 -19.34 -9.06
N TYR A 655 21.50 -20.29 -9.71
CA TYR A 655 20.56 -21.23 -9.10
C TYR A 655 20.86 -22.68 -9.53
N PRO A 656 22.02 -23.24 -9.17
CA PRO A 656 22.46 -24.55 -9.63
C PRO A 656 21.51 -25.69 -9.25
N ARG A 657 20.73 -25.53 -8.17
CA ARG A 657 19.72 -26.53 -7.75
C ARG A 657 18.56 -26.71 -8.75
N LEU A 658 18.35 -25.76 -9.67
CA LEU A 658 17.33 -25.91 -10.72
C LEU A 658 17.73 -26.95 -11.78
N LEU A 659 19.03 -27.18 -11.99
CA LEU A 659 19.52 -28.07 -13.04
C LEU A 659 19.12 -29.53 -12.83
N THR A 660 18.95 -29.94 -11.57
CA THR A 660 18.60 -31.31 -11.19
C THR A 660 17.17 -31.44 -10.66
N LEU A 661 16.41 -30.34 -10.58
CA LEU A 661 15.11 -30.30 -9.92
C LEU A 661 14.12 -31.29 -10.53
N LEU A 662 14.07 -31.37 -11.87
CA LEU A 662 13.10 -32.20 -12.59
C LEU A 662 13.39 -33.70 -12.46
N ASP A 663 14.65 -34.08 -12.23
CA ASP A 663 15.11 -35.46 -12.12
C ASP A 663 15.12 -35.96 -10.66
N ASP A 664 14.87 -35.07 -9.69
CA ASP A 664 14.99 -35.34 -8.25
C ASP A 664 13.67 -35.06 -7.51
N GLU A 665 12.72 -36.01 -7.62
CA GLU A 665 11.41 -35.99 -6.95
C GLU A 665 10.84 -34.56 -6.85
N PRO A 666 10.52 -33.89 -7.97
CA PRO A 666 10.36 -32.42 -8.03
C PRO A 666 9.30 -31.86 -7.07
N MET A 667 8.32 -32.68 -6.69
CA MET A 667 7.21 -32.32 -5.79
C MET A 667 7.48 -32.62 -4.31
N ALA A 668 8.63 -33.23 -3.97
CA ALA A 668 9.02 -33.48 -2.59
C ALA A 668 9.65 -32.22 -1.96
N PRO A 669 9.41 -31.96 -0.66
CA PRO A 669 9.96 -30.79 0.04
C PRO A 669 11.44 -31.01 0.41
N LYS A 670 12.31 -31.18 -0.58
CA LYS A 670 13.73 -31.53 -0.42
C LYS A 670 14.62 -30.32 -0.10
N GLY A 671 15.78 -30.59 0.49
CA GLY A 671 16.88 -29.63 0.56
C GLY A 671 16.73 -28.52 1.60
N HIS A 672 15.71 -28.61 2.46
CA HIS A 672 15.52 -27.72 3.60
C HIS A 672 16.59 -27.95 4.67
N VAL A 673 17.17 -26.86 5.17
CA VAL A 673 18.12 -26.82 6.29
C VAL A 673 17.50 -25.99 7.40
N ILE A 674 17.31 -26.59 8.57
CA ILE A 674 16.72 -25.98 9.76
C ILE A 674 17.80 -25.98 10.84
N ALA A 675 18.49 -24.86 11.01
CA ALA A 675 19.73 -24.82 11.77
C ALA A 675 19.77 -23.70 12.82
N ARG A 676 20.30 -24.01 14.01
CA ARG A 676 20.64 -23.00 15.03
C ARG A 676 19.49 -22.05 15.36
N ASN A 677 18.25 -22.51 15.34
CA ASN A 677 17.11 -21.70 15.75
C ASN A 677 16.87 -21.84 17.25
N ILE A 678 16.20 -20.86 17.85
CA ILE A 678 15.76 -20.86 19.25
C ILE A 678 14.23 -20.93 19.28
N CYS A 679 13.66 -21.88 20.01
CA CYS A 679 12.22 -21.93 20.28
C CYS A 679 11.96 -22.11 21.77
N VAL A 680 11.19 -21.19 22.35
CA VAL A 680 10.82 -21.20 23.77
C VAL A 680 9.35 -20.83 23.97
N ASP A 681 8.70 -21.47 24.93
CA ASP A 681 7.30 -21.27 25.33
C ASP A 681 6.28 -21.32 24.18
N GLY A 682 6.60 -22.14 23.18
CA GLY A 682 5.76 -22.38 22.01
C GLY A 682 5.87 -23.84 21.57
N LYS A 683 5.16 -24.19 20.51
CA LYS A 683 5.28 -25.51 19.89
C LYS A 683 6.32 -25.44 18.78
N TRP A 684 7.47 -26.08 18.95
CA TRP A 684 8.50 -26.11 17.91
C TRP A 684 8.02 -26.72 16.59
N ASP A 685 7.48 -27.94 16.66
CA ASP A 685 7.34 -28.81 15.49
C ASP A 685 5.87 -29.00 15.06
N GLY A 686 5.47 -28.35 13.98
CA GLY A 686 4.22 -28.55 13.27
C GLY A 686 4.36 -29.36 11.96
N ASN A 687 5.56 -29.83 11.63
CA ASN A 687 5.83 -30.40 10.31
C ASN A 687 5.02 -31.68 10.05
N GLU A 688 4.51 -31.80 8.82
CA GLU A 688 3.79 -32.99 8.37
C GLU A 688 4.72 -34.22 8.44
N PRO A 689 4.26 -35.38 8.96
CA PRO A 689 5.08 -36.59 9.03
C PRO A 689 5.72 -36.99 7.69
N LYS A 690 5.02 -36.77 6.56
CA LYS A 690 5.51 -37.07 5.21
C LYS A 690 6.66 -36.15 4.76
N ALA A 691 6.77 -34.94 5.31
CA ALA A 691 7.84 -34.02 4.96
C ALA A 691 9.16 -34.38 5.68
N ARG A 692 9.07 -34.96 6.90
CA ARG A 692 10.22 -35.18 7.80
C ARG A 692 11.43 -35.88 7.18
N PRO A 693 11.28 -36.95 6.37
CA PRO A 693 12.43 -37.63 5.78
C PRO A 693 13.31 -36.72 4.91
N TYR A 694 12.78 -35.58 4.46
CA TYR A 694 13.45 -34.63 3.57
C TYR A 694 14.06 -33.43 4.31
N LEU A 695 13.84 -33.29 5.62
CA LEU A 695 14.25 -32.13 6.41
C LEU A 695 15.56 -32.38 7.15
N LYS A 696 16.52 -31.44 7.05
CA LYS A 696 17.78 -31.51 7.78
C LYS A 696 17.78 -30.56 8.98
N TYR A 697 17.87 -31.12 10.19
CA TYR A 697 17.99 -30.34 11.44
C TYR A 697 19.44 -30.28 11.92
N VAL A 698 19.89 -29.11 12.37
CA VAL A 698 21.27 -28.90 12.86
C VAL A 698 21.26 -27.95 14.07
N ASP A 699 21.65 -28.43 15.25
CA ASP A 699 21.97 -27.59 16.42
C ASP A 699 20.89 -26.56 16.86
N ASN A 700 19.59 -26.87 16.68
CA ASN A 700 18.51 -26.02 17.18
C ASN A 700 18.40 -26.11 18.72
N LEU A 701 18.17 -24.98 19.38
CA LEU A 701 17.84 -24.89 20.80
C LEU A 701 16.33 -24.89 20.96
N VAL A 702 15.76 -25.99 21.44
CA VAL A 702 14.31 -26.17 21.62
C VAL A 702 14.08 -26.63 23.06
N ASP A 703 13.09 -26.05 23.73
CA ASP A 703 12.69 -26.40 25.10
C ASP A 703 13.82 -26.27 26.15
N GLU A 704 14.81 -25.41 25.89
CA GLU A 704 15.90 -25.04 26.81
C GLU A 704 15.97 -23.51 26.93
N ASP A 705 16.25 -22.98 28.13
CA ASP A 705 16.34 -21.54 28.37
C ASP A 705 17.48 -20.89 27.55
N PRO A 706 17.17 -19.98 26.60
CA PRO A 706 18.17 -19.29 25.80
C PRO A 706 18.94 -18.22 26.58
N ARG A 707 18.54 -17.88 27.80
CA ARG A 707 19.13 -16.81 28.63
C ARG A 707 19.04 -15.44 27.96
N PHE A 708 17.82 -15.01 27.66
CA PHE A 708 17.57 -13.65 27.14
C PHE A 708 17.96 -12.57 28.16
N VAL A 709 18.32 -11.38 27.68
CA VAL A 709 18.66 -10.22 28.51
C VAL A 709 17.43 -9.66 29.23
N GLY A 710 16.29 -9.56 28.54
CA GLY A 710 15.11 -8.88 29.10
C GLY A 710 13.80 -9.27 28.43
N ARG A 711 13.48 -10.58 28.39
CA ARG A 711 12.29 -11.12 27.72
C ARG A 711 10.98 -10.41 28.08
N GLU A 712 10.73 -10.17 29.38
CA GLU A 712 9.50 -9.52 29.85
C GLU A 712 9.28 -8.11 29.28
N LYS A 713 10.36 -7.48 28.80
CA LYS A 713 10.35 -6.17 28.14
C LYS A 713 10.46 -6.26 26.61
N GLY A 714 10.35 -7.46 26.04
CA GLY A 714 10.54 -7.72 24.61
C GLY A 714 12.00 -7.72 24.14
N ASP A 715 12.97 -7.78 25.05
CA ASP A 715 14.40 -7.81 24.70
C ASP A 715 14.92 -9.24 24.58
N PHE A 716 14.96 -9.72 23.33
CA PHE A 716 15.40 -11.08 22.97
C PHE A 716 16.90 -11.20 22.67
N ARG A 717 17.72 -10.21 23.04
CA ARG A 717 19.19 -10.36 22.97
C ARG A 717 19.64 -11.45 23.93
N LEU A 718 20.71 -12.17 23.58
CA LEU A 718 21.25 -13.27 24.38
C LEU A 718 22.30 -12.76 25.36
N ARG A 719 22.30 -13.32 26.58
CA ARG A 719 23.41 -13.14 27.53
C ARG A 719 24.66 -13.89 27.02
N PRO A 720 25.88 -13.45 27.40
CA PRO A 720 27.13 -14.07 26.92
C PRO A 720 27.28 -15.56 27.25
N ASP A 721 26.61 -16.03 28.30
CA ASP A 721 26.61 -17.42 28.76
C ASP A 721 25.48 -18.28 28.17
N SER A 722 24.76 -17.75 27.18
CA SER A 722 23.66 -18.45 26.52
C SER A 722 24.12 -19.78 25.88
N PRO A 723 23.37 -20.88 26.08
CA PRO A 723 23.67 -22.16 25.45
C PRO A 723 23.45 -22.16 23.93
N ALA A 724 22.70 -21.20 23.38
CA ALA A 724 22.54 -21.03 21.94
C ALA A 724 23.85 -20.60 21.26
N LEU A 725 24.63 -19.73 21.91
CA LEU A 725 25.91 -19.25 21.37
C LEU A 725 26.91 -20.40 21.18
N LYS A 726 26.92 -21.38 22.09
CA LYS A 726 27.75 -22.59 22.00
C LYS A 726 27.34 -23.51 20.85
N ARG A 727 26.06 -23.50 20.48
CA ARG A 727 25.50 -24.21 19.30
C ARG A 727 25.74 -23.47 17.98
N GLY A 728 26.44 -22.34 18.03
CA GLY A 728 26.80 -21.55 16.84
C GLY A 728 25.80 -20.45 16.47
N PHE A 729 24.78 -20.21 17.29
CA PHE A 729 23.87 -19.07 17.12
C PHE A 729 24.66 -17.75 17.08
N LYS A 730 24.28 -16.86 16.16
CA LYS A 730 24.86 -15.52 15.98
C LYS A 730 23.90 -14.46 16.53
N PRO A 731 24.36 -13.51 17.36
CA PRO A 731 23.51 -12.43 17.84
C PRO A 731 22.79 -11.69 16.72
N ILE A 732 21.50 -11.44 16.91
CA ILE A 732 20.68 -10.63 15.98
C ILE A 732 20.93 -9.15 16.31
N PRO A 733 21.16 -8.27 15.32
CA PRO A 733 21.34 -6.82 15.53
C PRO A 733 20.00 -6.12 15.79
N VAL A 734 19.41 -6.36 16.96
CA VAL A 734 18.06 -5.89 17.34
C VAL A 734 17.93 -4.38 17.23
N GLU A 735 19.00 -3.63 17.55
CA GLU A 735 19.04 -2.16 17.47
C GLU A 735 18.86 -1.60 16.05
N LYS A 736 19.03 -2.44 15.03
CA LYS A 736 18.84 -2.06 13.62
C LYS A 736 17.43 -2.38 13.12
N ILE A 737 16.62 -3.10 13.89
CA ILE A 737 15.27 -3.50 13.47
C ILE A 737 14.29 -2.34 13.68
N GLY A 738 13.32 -2.21 12.79
CA GLY A 738 12.28 -1.19 12.84
C GLY A 738 12.77 0.17 12.34
N LEU A 739 11.96 1.19 12.63
CA LEU A 739 12.19 2.55 12.18
C LEU A 739 13.47 3.14 12.79
N GLN A 740 14.21 3.88 11.98
CA GLN A 740 15.44 4.54 12.36
C GLN A 740 15.24 6.05 12.43
N LYS A 741 15.79 6.69 13.46
CA LYS A 741 15.80 8.15 13.58
C LYS A 741 16.58 8.74 12.41
N ASP A 742 15.92 9.56 11.61
CA ASP A 742 16.49 10.15 10.40
C ASP A 742 15.81 11.50 10.13
N ALA A 743 16.60 12.54 9.82
CA ALA A 743 16.11 13.88 9.53
C ALA A 743 15.28 13.94 8.23
N ALA A 744 15.38 12.92 7.39
CA ALA A 744 14.60 12.77 6.18
C ALA A 744 13.21 12.13 6.39
N ARG A 745 12.83 11.76 7.63
CA ARG A 745 11.50 11.21 7.92
C ARG A 745 10.40 12.27 7.89
N ALA A 746 9.19 11.83 7.55
CA ALA A 746 7.96 12.61 7.66
C ALA A 746 7.62 12.92 9.13
N SER A 747 7.81 11.95 10.03
CA SER A 747 7.56 12.10 11.47
C SER A 747 8.57 11.35 12.34
N TRP A 748 8.78 11.87 13.55
CA TRP A 748 9.58 11.25 14.62
C TRP A 748 9.31 11.95 15.98
N PRO A 749 9.29 11.23 17.12
CA PRO A 749 9.23 9.78 17.25
C PRO A 749 7.89 9.24 16.73
N VAL A 750 7.88 8.00 16.27
CA VAL A 750 6.64 7.31 15.88
C VAL A 750 6.20 6.45 17.06
N GLU A 751 4.99 6.71 17.56
CA GLU A 751 4.34 5.87 18.55
C GLU A 751 3.48 4.82 17.85
N HIS A 752 3.62 3.55 18.24
CA HIS A 752 2.91 2.43 17.62
C HIS A 752 2.50 1.39 18.68
N PRO A 753 1.57 1.74 19.57
CA PRO A 753 1.09 0.79 20.57
C PRO A 753 0.49 -0.45 19.89
N VAL A 754 0.77 -1.62 20.45
CA VAL A 754 0.08 -2.87 20.12
C VAL A 754 -1.27 -2.86 20.84
N THR A 755 -2.37 -3.17 20.16
CA THR A 755 -3.72 -3.08 20.74
C THR A 755 -4.06 -4.24 21.70
N GLU A 756 -4.77 -3.96 22.80
CA GLU A 756 -5.04 -4.90 23.91
C GLU A 756 -6.00 -6.05 23.60
N HIS A 757 -6.83 -5.97 22.55
CA HIS A 757 -7.86 -6.99 22.24
C HIS A 757 -7.22 -8.38 22.03
N GLU A 758 -5.97 -8.40 21.56
CA GLU A 758 -5.22 -9.60 21.21
C GLU A 758 -4.60 -10.32 22.41
N ILE A 759 -4.44 -9.65 23.56
CA ILE A 759 -3.93 -10.23 24.82
C ILE A 759 -4.90 -11.31 25.33
N ARG A 760 -6.21 -11.05 25.25
CA ARG A 760 -7.27 -11.98 25.69
C ARG A 760 -7.40 -13.23 24.81
N TYR A 761 -6.85 -13.23 23.60
CA TYR A 761 -6.85 -14.39 22.71
C TYR A 761 -5.68 -15.34 23.02
N ALA A 762 -4.49 -14.80 23.32
CA ALA A 762 -3.33 -15.58 23.77
C ALA A 762 -3.64 -16.37 25.05
N GLU A 763 -4.42 -15.80 25.96
CA GLU A 763 -4.84 -16.45 27.22
C GLU A 763 -5.78 -17.64 27.02
N LYS A 764 -6.65 -17.64 25.99
CA LYS A 764 -7.64 -18.70 25.75
C LYS A 764 -7.08 -19.93 25.02
N ARG A 765 -5.92 -19.83 24.37
CA ARG A 765 -5.28 -20.94 23.64
C ARG A 765 -4.01 -21.50 24.29
N ALA A 766 -3.56 -20.94 25.42
CA ALA A 766 -2.61 -21.63 26.27
C ALA A 766 -3.21 -22.98 26.72
N PRO A 767 -2.49 -24.12 26.60
CA PRO A 767 -3.02 -25.40 27.06
C PRO A 767 -3.37 -25.31 28.54
N ALA A 768 -4.54 -25.84 28.91
CA ALA A 768 -4.93 -26.08 30.29
C ALA A 768 -3.91 -27.06 30.92
N GLY A 769 -2.86 -26.53 31.55
CA GLY A 769 -1.78 -27.36 32.10
C GLY A 769 -0.54 -26.60 32.55
N GLY A 770 -0.27 -25.41 32.01
CA GLY A 770 0.75 -24.52 32.58
C GLY A 770 0.18 -23.83 33.81
N LYS A 771 0.59 -24.23 35.02
CA LYS A 771 0.27 -23.45 36.22
C LYS A 771 0.77 -22.01 35.97
N PRO A 772 -0.07 -20.98 36.09
CA PRO A 772 0.43 -19.61 36.06
C PRO A 772 1.46 -19.48 37.18
N ALA A 773 2.65 -18.97 36.84
CA ALA A 773 3.62 -18.59 37.85
C ALA A 773 2.91 -17.63 38.81
N LYS A 774 2.89 -17.97 40.10
CA LYS A 774 2.32 -17.10 41.13
C LYS A 774 2.97 -15.72 40.98
N PRO A 775 2.21 -14.62 40.92
CA PRO A 775 2.80 -13.31 41.01
C PRO A 775 3.60 -13.25 42.32
N ALA A 776 4.88 -12.91 42.22
CA ALA A 776 5.70 -12.65 43.38
C ALA A 776 5.04 -11.51 44.15
N GLY A 777 4.48 -11.83 45.31
CA GLY A 777 3.86 -10.86 46.20
C GLY A 777 4.90 -9.87 46.74
N GLY A 778 4.51 -8.61 46.81
CA GLY A 778 5.22 -7.52 47.46
C GLY A 778 4.79 -6.21 46.82
N ALA A 779 3.69 -5.57 47.23
CA ALA A 779 3.41 -4.86 48.48
C ALA A 779 3.22 -3.37 48.11
N ARG A 780 1.98 -2.90 48.32
CA ARG A 780 1.41 -1.54 48.28
C ARG A 780 2.20 -0.40 47.64
#